data_AF-A0A9D1ZUH0-F1
#
_entry.id   AF-A0A9D1ZUH0-F1
#
_cell.length_a   1.000
_cell.length_b   1.000
_cell.length_c   1.000
_cell.angle_alpha   90.00
_cell.angle_beta   90.00
_cell.angle_gamma   90.00
#
_symmetry.space_group_name_H-M   'P 1'
#
loop_
_entity.id
_entity.type
_entity.pdbx_description
1 polymer ?
#
loop_
_entity_poly.entity_id
_entity_poly.type
_entity_poly.pdbx_seq_one_letter_code
_entity_poly.pdbx_strand_id
1 'polypeptide(L)'
;MADELTIQNSDVVSLVKRLKDRSIGFYDVPDEYKNHPLIVKVERELKVRKSILKGYDIIRNNFFVEEEISDSRSLMNNIQTTCFNDFSAYYNFLQGDIYKNSCYYGYCFSEEERKKYSLSLKRLNFDAFIRNSIDDFSLDFSIEEQKQYQEIELRKNGILEMLDKINACTTYTELKEQVQKASTNPIAQEFFLSYYIVHNKEKAFNIAMEYINNTHSFLHAEKMCLIYEPQKVLEAYKCTGYTRQTAKKYEKRLRLFVNALENDTLKSKSAAYFDEKTHLFVFSTAVEYELDSKYNHEVKIQRYFKTFEELAVFLGNDLSDCDLSHAILPNLDISKYKISDRTKLPVQFQNDLLYTLIKAYDKKEDKFIVEQNWTDKEGFSFKYYHHSFKYFFDFVHFLKGDLRNADLLFCEGLENVQNFSEINLQNANLRSEISDNLGIKHKISPVPSIEISPLIQQNEEESQNVLLFERESYSFEENFECQKIYYISDLHFVHRLNNAHCKSETDIISEIQKVIDMLLSRLNTFSILNIHKFGKRILLIGGDTSSDFAIFQQFVKMLRKSLDNKQLDLNVVFTLGNHELWAFPQCTLGEIVAKYQKVLSENGMFLLQNNIIYKYNWNDIGEISTDALKSMSAQELHLRLNEARIILFGGIAFSGYNEEFNANLLIYRDTINRQQEIEETKNFEALYRKVCNDLSDKRVIVFTHMPQRDWCSDIKQQKGFVYLNGHTHRNYFYDDGDYRIYADNQIGYKYRNTYLKYFYLDDDYDIFTDYKDGIYEISREQYVKFYRGKNIAITFDREFYKLFMLKKNGYYMFVLQTQNGKLRILNGGTIKCLERKDIDYYFDRMDEIVSYIKNPLDEFSTYQTQISKAIKALGGSGTIHGSIVDIDFFNHLYINPIDFTITPYYAVDIVRKIVFSDTQELLKSNCPVLYKNYLKQTENKSPVISCLLKKGRTDSNMQLYLDTDIYKASREIKKMQKLKSNILSIWIEPTIKKLNE
;
A
#
# COMPACT_ATOMS: atom_id res chain seq x y z
N MET A 1 0.30 22.94 -40.39
CA MET A 1 0.65 24.26 -39.80
C MET A 1 -0.45 25.32 -39.90
N ALA A 2 -0.89 25.80 -41.08
CA ALA A 2 -1.95 26.83 -41.13
C ALA A 2 -3.34 26.32 -40.69
N ASP A 3 -3.71 25.08 -41.04
CA ASP A 3 -5.00 24.50 -40.65
C ASP A 3 -5.07 24.10 -39.16
N GLU A 4 -3.96 23.65 -38.56
CA GLU A 4 -3.88 23.33 -37.12
C GLU A 4 -4.01 24.57 -36.22
N LEU A 5 -3.40 25.69 -36.62
CA LEU A 5 -3.51 26.98 -35.92
C LEU A 5 -4.93 27.56 -35.96
N THR A 6 -5.71 27.22 -37.00
CA THR A 6 -7.08 27.71 -37.18
C THR A 6 -8.08 26.89 -36.35
N ILE A 7 -7.85 25.56 -36.23
CA ILE A 7 -8.66 24.65 -35.41
C ILE A 7 -8.50 24.92 -33.91
N GLN A 8 -7.25 25.07 -33.43
CA GLN A 8 -6.96 25.39 -32.01
C GLN A 8 -7.67 26.67 -31.52
N ASN A 9 -7.85 27.67 -32.40
CA ASN A 9 -8.49 28.93 -32.03
C ASN A 9 -10.03 28.78 -31.87
N SER A 10 -10.65 27.85 -32.60
CA SER A 10 -12.09 27.58 -32.51
C SER A 10 -12.48 26.83 -31.24
N ASP A 11 -11.65 25.90 -30.80
CA ASP A 11 -11.87 25.11 -29.58
C ASP A 11 -11.71 25.95 -28.32
N VAL A 12 -10.69 26.81 -28.27
CA VAL A 12 -10.51 27.76 -27.16
C VAL A 12 -11.70 28.72 -27.04
N VAL A 13 -12.20 29.23 -28.16
CA VAL A 13 -13.39 30.12 -28.16
C VAL A 13 -14.63 29.39 -27.64
N SER A 14 -14.82 28.12 -28.03
CA SER A 14 -15.90 27.26 -27.52
C SER A 14 -15.79 27.03 -26.02
N LEU A 15 -14.60 26.68 -25.52
CA LEU A 15 -14.31 26.47 -24.09
C LEU A 15 -14.53 27.75 -23.27
N VAL A 16 -14.07 28.89 -23.76
CA VAL A 16 -14.29 30.20 -23.11
C VAL A 16 -15.78 30.52 -23.00
N LYS A 17 -16.57 30.26 -24.04
CA LYS A 17 -18.03 30.48 -24.01
C LYS A 17 -18.69 29.61 -22.94
N ARG A 18 -18.31 28.33 -22.88
CA ARG A 18 -18.82 27.33 -21.91
C ARG A 18 -18.37 27.58 -20.47
N LEU A 19 -17.21 28.19 -20.26
CA LEU A 19 -16.79 28.64 -18.93
C LEU A 19 -17.63 29.84 -18.46
N LYS A 20 -17.87 30.80 -19.37
CA LYS A 20 -18.68 32.00 -19.08
C LYS A 20 -20.14 31.67 -18.77
N ASP A 21 -20.71 30.67 -19.44
CA ASP A 21 -22.09 30.20 -19.18
C ASP A 21 -22.19 29.20 -18.00
N ARG A 22 -21.06 28.84 -17.38
CA ARG A 22 -20.94 27.88 -16.27
C ARG A 22 -21.41 26.46 -16.60
N SER A 23 -21.46 26.08 -17.88
CA SER A 23 -21.74 24.70 -18.32
C SER A 23 -20.55 23.74 -18.10
N ILE A 24 -19.35 24.30 -17.95
CA ILE A 24 -18.14 23.60 -17.54
C ILE A 24 -17.40 24.38 -16.45
N GLY A 25 -16.57 23.66 -15.70
CA GLY A 25 -15.64 24.21 -14.72
C GLY A 25 -14.19 23.83 -15.03
N PHE A 26 -13.29 24.19 -14.13
CA PHE A 26 -11.84 24.06 -14.32
C PHE A 26 -11.41 22.64 -14.73
N TYR A 27 -12.00 21.61 -14.14
CA TYR A 27 -11.60 20.21 -14.40
C TYR A 27 -12.13 19.63 -15.72
N ASP A 28 -13.06 20.30 -16.40
CA ASP A 28 -13.54 19.85 -17.72
C ASP A 28 -12.73 20.45 -18.87
N VAL A 29 -11.87 21.43 -18.60
CA VAL A 29 -10.97 22.01 -19.59
C VAL A 29 -9.85 21.00 -19.85
N PRO A 30 -9.65 20.54 -21.10
CA PRO A 30 -8.54 19.64 -21.43
C PRO A 30 -7.19 20.22 -21.02
N ASP A 31 -6.28 19.37 -20.54
CA ASP A 31 -5.01 19.82 -19.97
C ASP A 31 -4.16 20.66 -20.95
N GLU A 32 -4.22 20.35 -22.24
CA GLU A 32 -3.56 21.10 -23.32
C GLU A 32 -4.02 22.57 -23.43
N TYR A 33 -5.25 22.87 -23.03
CA TYR A 33 -5.80 24.24 -23.03
C TYR A 33 -5.85 24.89 -21.65
N LYS A 34 -5.61 24.12 -20.58
CA LYS A 34 -5.79 24.58 -19.20
C LYS A 34 -4.96 25.82 -18.87
N ASN A 35 -3.77 25.98 -19.45
CA ASN A 35 -2.93 27.15 -19.25
C ASN A 35 -2.99 28.16 -20.42
N HIS A 36 -3.96 28.02 -21.32
CA HIS A 36 -4.14 28.96 -22.43
C HIS A 36 -4.51 30.36 -21.89
N PRO A 37 -3.87 31.46 -22.38
CA PRO A 37 -4.05 32.80 -21.80
C PRO A 37 -5.50 33.30 -21.69
N LEU A 38 -6.32 33.00 -22.71
CA LEU A 38 -7.73 33.39 -22.71
C LEU A 38 -8.57 32.63 -21.68
N ILE A 39 -8.26 31.35 -21.45
CA ILE A 39 -8.99 30.52 -20.48
C ILE A 39 -8.64 30.97 -19.07
N VAL A 40 -7.35 31.07 -18.75
CA VAL A 40 -6.85 31.52 -17.45
C VAL A 40 -7.42 32.90 -17.10
N LYS A 41 -7.44 33.83 -18.06
CA LYS A 41 -8.04 35.16 -17.88
C LYS A 41 -9.52 35.06 -17.48
N VAL A 42 -10.31 34.28 -18.20
CA VAL A 42 -11.75 34.11 -17.93
C VAL A 42 -12.00 33.41 -16.60
N GLU A 43 -11.23 32.39 -16.26
CA GLU A 43 -11.36 31.69 -14.98
C GLU A 43 -11.02 32.59 -13.78
N ARG A 44 -10.01 33.47 -13.91
CA ARG A 44 -9.70 34.49 -12.90
C ARG A 44 -10.81 35.54 -12.78
N GLU A 45 -11.36 36.01 -13.91
CA GLU A 45 -12.52 36.93 -13.94
C GLU A 45 -13.75 36.32 -13.24
N LEU A 46 -13.97 35.02 -13.41
CA LEU A 46 -15.07 34.27 -12.79
C LEU A 46 -14.80 33.83 -11.33
N LYS A 47 -13.61 34.12 -10.79
CA LYS A 47 -13.14 33.65 -9.46
C LYS A 47 -13.06 32.12 -9.33
N VAL A 48 -12.96 31.42 -10.46
CA VAL A 48 -12.67 29.97 -10.49
C VAL A 48 -11.20 29.72 -10.16
N ARG A 49 -10.32 30.62 -10.60
CA ARG A 49 -8.90 30.67 -10.19
C ARG A 49 -8.61 31.92 -9.38
N LYS A 50 -7.76 31.77 -8.36
CA LYS A 50 -7.25 32.89 -7.58
C LYS A 50 -5.78 32.68 -7.24
N SER A 51 -4.91 33.58 -7.71
CA SER A 51 -3.48 33.54 -7.38
C SER A 51 -3.25 33.76 -5.88
N ILE A 52 -2.48 32.86 -5.28
CA ILE A 52 -2.11 32.86 -3.85
C ILE A 52 -0.68 33.36 -3.71
N LEU A 53 0.28 32.60 -4.26
CA LEU A 53 1.72 32.85 -4.22
C LEU A 53 2.29 32.82 -5.65
N LYS A 54 3.40 33.52 -5.86
CA LYS A 54 4.11 33.52 -7.13
C LYS A 54 5.58 33.85 -6.89
N GLY A 55 6.48 33.43 -7.77
CA GLY A 55 7.87 33.78 -7.54
C GLY A 55 8.86 32.98 -8.35
N TYR A 56 10.09 32.96 -7.86
CA TYR A 56 11.17 32.14 -8.36
C TYR A 56 11.59 31.12 -7.30
N ASP A 57 11.60 29.85 -7.68
CA ASP A 57 12.11 28.75 -6.86
C ASP A 57 13.56 28.50 -7.25
N ILE A 58 14.48 28.98 -6.41
CA ILE A 58 15.92 28.86 -6.64
C ILE A 58 16.38 27.40 -6.68
N ILE A 59 15.77 26.50 -5.93
CA ILE A 59 16.15 25.09 -5.87
C ILE A 59 15.75 24.40 -7.17
N ARG A 60 14.51 24.64 -7.64
CA ARG A 60 14.00 24.05 -8.89
C ARG A 60 14.40 24.82 -10.15
N ASN A 61 15.08 25.96 -10.00
CA ASN A 61 15.54 26.85 -11.07
C ASN A 61 14.41 27.23 -12.05
N ASN A 62 13.24 27.61 -11.52
CA ASN A 62 12.09 28.00 -12.32
C ASN A 62 11.22 29.05 -11.64
N PHE A 63 10.40 29.74 -12.42
CA PHE A 63 9.34 30.60 -11.90
C PHE A 63 8.07 29.79 -11.65
N PHE A 64 7.29 30.16 -10.64
CA PHE A 64 6.05 29.47 -10.31
C PHE A 64 4.90 30.45 -10.03
N VAL A 65 3.67 29.97 -10.27
CA VAL A 65 2.43 30.61 -9.81
C VAL A 65 1.57 29.54 -9.15
N GLU A 66 1.16 29.79 -7.91
CA GLU A 66 0.20 28.98 -7.18
C GLU A 66 -1.17 29.64 -7.19
N GLU A 67 -2.19 28.88 -7.59
CA GLU A 67 -3.56 29.36 -7.70
C GLU A 67 -4.51 28.42 -6.94
N GLU A 68 -5.40 29.00 -6.13
CA GLU A 68 -6.53 28.30 -5.53
C GLU A 68 -7.61 28.09 -6.60
N ILE A 69 -8.09 26.85 -6.72
CA ILE A 69 -9.16 26.48 -7.64
C ILE A 69 -10.45 26.28 -6.87
N SER A 70 -11.48 27.05 -7.24
CA SER A 70 -12.83 26.96 -6.69
C SER A 70 -13.79 26.44 -7.77
N ASP A 71 -14.00 25.12 -7.83
CA ASP A 71 -15.02 24.47 -8.69
C ASP A 71 -16.17 23.95 -7.83
N SER A 72 -17.40 24.40 -8.13
CA SER A 72 -18.65 24.01 -7.47
C SER A 72 -18.93 22.50 -7.40
N ARG A 73 -18.24 21.69 -8.20
CA ARG A 73 -18.39 20.22 -8.22
C ARG A 73 -17.31 19.48 -7.43
N SER A 74 -16.31 20.19 -6.88
CA SER A 74 -15.32 19.64 -5.97
C SER A 74 -15.75 19.88 -4.52
N LEU A 75 -15.63 18.87 -3.66
CA LEU A 75 -15.88 18.98 -2.22
C LEU A 75 -14.75 19.72 -1.47
N MET A 76 -13.63 20.04 -2.15
CA MET A 76 -12.47 20.77 -1.59
C MET A 76 -11.84 21.74 -2.60
N ASN A 77 -11.31 22.86 -2.11
CA ASN A 77 -10.43 23.74 -2.87
C ASN A 77 -9.07 23.06 -3.06
N ASN A 78 -8.56 23.04 -4.29
CA ASN A 78 -7.25 22.48 -4.62
C ASN A 78 -6.29 23.61 -5.03
N ILE A 79 -5.00 23.48 -4.68
CA ILE A 79 -3.95 24.39 -5.12
C ILE A 79 -3.33 23.82 -6.40
N GLN A 80 -3.28 24.62 -7.46
CA GLN A 80 -2.56 24.31 -8.68
C GLN A 80 -1.28 25.14 -8.75
N THR A 81 -0.13 24.48 -8.97
CA THR A 81 1.14 25.16 -9.27
C THR A 81 1.43 25.09 -10.77
N THR A 82 1.73 26.23 -11.40
CA THR A 82 2.18 26.32 -12.78
C THR A 82 3.60 26.86 -12.82
N CYS A 83 4.52 26.16 -13.51
CA CYS A 83 5.94 26.53 -13.56
C CYS A 83 6.37 27.03 -14.95
N PHE A 84 7.39 27.90 -14.99
CA PHE A 84 7.94 28.52 -16.20
C PHE A 84 9.46 28.55 -16.14
N ASN A 85 10.12 28.18 -17.24
CA ASN A 85 11.58 28.15 -17.31
C ASN A 85 12.20 29.54 -17.55
N ASP A 86 11.42 30.50 -18.04
CA ASP A 86 11.88 31.85 -18.34
C ASP A 86 10.94 32.93 -17.79
N PHE A 87 11.52 34.09 -17.49
CA PHE A 87 10.80 35.22 -16.90
C PHE A 87 9.75 35.81 -17.86
N SER A 88 9.98 35.76 -19.17
CA SER A 88 9.07 36.34 -20.16
C SER A 88 7.72 35.62 -20.19
N ALA A 89 7.73 34.28 -20.24
CA ALA A 89 6.52 33.46 -20.20
C ALA A 89 5.76 33.65 -18.88
N TYR A 90 6.48 33.65 -17.77
CA TYR A 90 5.94 33.92 -16.44
C TYR A 90 5.27 35.31 -16.33
N TYR A 91 5.97 36.36 -16.78
CA TYR A 91 5.47 37.74 -16.77
C TYR A 91 4.19 37.89 -17.61
N ASN A 92 4.19 37.28 -18.80
CA ASN A 92 3.03 37.30 -19.70
C ASN A 92 1.83 36.55 -19.10
N PHE A 93 2.05 35.39 -18.46
CA PHE A 93 1.00 34.63 -17.80
C PHE A 93 0.35 35.39 -16.64
N LEU A 94 1.14 36.17 -15.91
CA LEU A 94 0.67 37.05 -14.83
C LEU A 94 0.12 38.39 -15.32
N GLN A 95 0.22 38.69 -16.62
CA GLN A 95 -0.15 39.99 -17.19
C GLN A 95 0.55 41.15 -16.45
N GLY A 96 1.81 40.92 -16.03
CA GLY A 96 2.63 41.89 -15.30
C GLY A 96 2.42 41.97 -13.79
N ASP A 97 1.52 41.18 -13.18
CA ASP A 97 1.33 41.14 -11.72
C ASP A 97 2.39 40.30 -11.00
N ILE A 98 3.60 40.86 -10.93
CA ILE A 98 4.80 40.25 -10.32
C ILE A 98 5.14 40.81 -8.93
N TYR A 99 4.31 41.67 -8.34
CA TYR A 99 4.69 42.40 -7.11
C TYR A 99 3.94 41.92 -5.86
N LYS A 100 2.74 41.36 -6.03
CA LYS A 100 1.88 40.98 -4.90
C LYS A 100 2.08 39.51 -4.55
N ASN A 101 2.23 39.23 -3.26
CA ASN A 101 2.48 37.89 -2.72
C ASN A 101 3.56 37.15 -3.52
N SER A 102 4.63 37.87 -3.84
CA SER A 102 5.71 37.41 -4.69
C SER A 102 7.02 37.28 -3.92
N CYS A 103 7.88 36.35 -4.29
CA CYS A 103 9.26 36.25 -3.79
C CYS A 103 10.20 35.85 -4.93
N TYR A 104 11.29 36.60 -5.11
CA TYR A 104 12.29 36.35 -6.15
C TYR A 104 13.68 36.09 -5.57
N TYR A 105 13.73 35.54 -4.35
CA TYR A 105 14.98 35.22 -3.65
C TYR A 105 15.97 34.50 -4.57
N GLY A 106 17.19 35.03 -4.66
CA GLY A 106 18.29 34.50 -5.47
C GLY A 106 18.15 34.66 -6.99
N TYR A 107 17.10 35.30 -7.51
CA TYR A 107 17.01 35.64 -8.93
C TYR A 107 17.61 37.02 -9.23
N CYS A 108 18.55 37.07 -10.18
CA CYS A 108 19.22 38.29 -10.60
C CYS A 108 18.63 38.82 -11.92
N PHE A 109 17.72 39.80 -11.84
CA PHE A 109 17.18 40.47 -13.04
C PHE A 109 18.28 41.21 -13.81
N SER A 110 18.46 40.88 -15.08
CA SER A 110 19.40 41.55 -16.00
C SER A 110 18.99 42.99 -16.29
N GLU A 111 19.93 43.83 -16.75
CA GLU A 111 19.59 45.20 -17.19
C GLU A 111 18.58 45.21 -18.34
N GLU A 112 18.66 44.24 -19.24
CA GLU A 112 17.76 44.11 -20.38
C GLU A 112 16.33 43.83 -19.91
N GLU A 113 16.13 42.90 -18.97
CA GLU A 113 14.82 42.61 -18.39
C GLU A 113 14.24 43.80 -17.63
N ARG A 114 15.07 44.49 -16.86
CA ARG A 114 14.66 45.69 -16.12
C ARG A 114 14.13 46.77 -17.06
N LYS A 115 14.82 47.00 -18.19
CA LYS A 115 14.42 47.97 -19.21
C LYS A 115 13.18 47.49 -19.98
N LYS A 116 13.17 46.23 -20.43
CA LYS A 116 12.10 45.63 -21.24
C LYS A 116 10.75 45.64 -20.51
N TYR A 117 10.73 45.28 -19.23
CA TYR A 117 9.50 45.16 -18.44
C TYR A 117 9.29 46.32 -17.45
N SER A 118 10.14 47.35 -17.48
CA SER A 118 10.07 48.51 -16.58
C SER A 118 9.98 48.12 -15.10
N LEU A 119 10.88 47.22 -14.67
CA LEU A 119 10.83 46.61 -13.33
C LEU A 119 11.26 47.58 -12.23
N SER A 120 10.52 47.58 -11.11
CA SER A 120 10.89 48.33 -9.91
C SER A 120 11.42 47.40 -8.83
N LEU A 121 12.75 47.26 -8.74
CA LEU A 121 13.40 46.33 -7.80
C LEU A 121 13.05 46.61 -6.33
N LYS A 122 12.87 47.89 -5.96
CA LYS A 122 12.48 48.29 -4.60
C LYS A 122 11.12 47.74 -4.15
N ARG A 123 10.26 47.35 -5.11
CA ARG A 123 8.93 46.80 -4.85
C ARG A 123 8.91 45.27 -4.88
N LEU A 124 9.99 44.65 -5.31
CA LEU A 124 10.11 43.19 -5.34
C LEU A 124 10.63 42.72 -3.98
N ASN A 125 10.08 41.60 -3.55
CA ASN A 125 10.51 40.93 -2.34
C ASN A 125 11.55 39.86 -2.71
N PHE A 126 12.68 39.89 -2.02
CA PHE A 126 13.81 38.97 -2.20
C PHE A 126 14.14 38.20 -0.91
N ASP A 127 13.25 38.24 0.07
CA ASP A 127 13.46 37.66 1.40
C ASP A 127 12.62 36.39 1.56
N ALA A 128 11.35 36.50 1.97
CA ALA A 128 10.46 35.36 2.16
C ALA A 128 8.97 35.73 2.05
N PHE A 129 8.08 34.73 1.98
CA PHE A 129 6.63 34.92 2.11
C PHE A 129 6.20 35.06 3.57
N ILE A 130 6.92 34.39 4.46
CA ILE A 130 6.67 34.44 5.90
C ILE A 130 7.29 35.69 6.52
N ARG A 131 6.83 36.05 7.73
CA ARG A 131 7.42 37.12 8.55
C ARG A 131 8.03 36.62 9.85
N ASN A 132 7.63 35.42 10.25
CA ASN A 132 7.98 34.81 11.51
C ASN A 132 9.36 34.19 11.37
N SER A 133 10.13 34.24 12.46
CA SER A 133 11.43 33.58 12.58
C SER A 133 11.42 32.59 13.73
N ILE A 134 12.50 31.81 13.84
CA ILE A 134 12.68 30.85 14.93
C ILE A 134 12.55 31.49 16.31
N ASP A 135 12.92 32.77 16.47
CA ASP A 135 12.87 33.49 17.75
C ASP A 135 11.43 33.73 18.25
N ASP A 136 10.43 33.68 17.36
CA ASP A 136 9.01 33.80 17.73
C ASP A 136 8.49 32.54 18.46
N PHE A 137 9.29 31.48 18.50
CA PHE A 137 8.96 30.18 19.07
C PHE A 137 9.98 29.85 20.16
N SER A 138 9.67 30.23 21.39
CA SER A 138 10.54 30.00 22.54
C SER A 138 9.88 29.06 23.55
N LEU A 139 10.57 28.80 24.65
CA LEU A 139 10.01 28.04 25.76
C LEU A 139 8.83 28.78 26.42
N ASP A 140 8.92 30.11 26.50
CA ASP A 140 7.86 30.97 27.04
C ASP A 140 6.63 30.95 26.14
N PHE A 141 5.45 31.20 26.73
CA PHE A 141 4.23 31.33 25.95
C PHE A 141 4.27 32.59 25.10
N SER A 142 4.16 32.43 23.78
CA SER A 142 4.05 33.57 22.86
C SER A 142 2.76 34.36 23.10
N ILE A 143 2.69 35.59 22.60
CA ILE A 143 1.48 36.43 22.70
C ILE A 143 0.29 35.72 22.02
N GLU A 144 0.54 35.07 20.90
CA GLU A 144 -0.44 34.26 20.17
C GLU A 144 -0.90 33.05 20.98
N GLU A 145 0.02 32.31 21.61
CA GLU A 145 -0.33 31.18 22.48
C GLU A 145 -1.15 31.63 23.69
N GLN A 146 -0.81 32.77 24.30
CA GLN A 146 -1.58 33.36 25.39
C GLN A 146 -2.99 33.76 24.93
N LYS A 147 -3.12 34.33 23.72
CA LYS A 147 -4.44 34.64 23.14
C LYS A 147 -5.25 33.39 22.87
N GLN A 148 -4.64 32.35 22.28
CA GLN A 148 -5.32 31.07 22.04
C GLN A 148 -5.78 30.43 23.34
N TYR A 149 -4.92 30.43 24.37
CA TYR A 149 -5.27 29.96 25.71
C TYR A 149 -6.47 30.74 26.28
N GLN A 150 -6.47 32.06 26.17
CA GLN A 150 -7.60 32.91 26.60
C GLN A 150 -8.88 32.64 25.81
N GLU A 151 -8.80 32.41 24.51
CA GLU A 151 -9.96 32.04 23.69
C GLU A 151 -10.57 30.71 24.12
N ILE A 152 -9.74 29.72 24.46
CA ILE A 152 -10.21 28.43 24.96
C ILE A 152 -10.80 28.58 26.37
N GLU A 153 -10.21 29.38 27.26
CA GLU A 153 -10.81 29.72 28.56
C GLU A 153 -12.19 30.39 28.41
N LEU A 154 -12.37 31.27 27.42
CA LEU A 154 -13.69 31.85 27.14
C LEU A 154 -14.70 30.79 26.69
N ARG A 155 -14.28 29.82 25.86
CA ARG A 155 -15.12 28.69 25.43
C ARG A 155 -15.40 27.71 26.55
N LYS A 156 -14.45 27.51 27.48
CA LYS A 156 -14.58 26.66 28.67
C LYS A 156 -15.82 27.04 29.47
N ASN A 157 -16.11 28.34 29.63
CA ASN A 157 -17.33 28.80 30.31
C ASN A 157 -18.61 28.22 29.68
N GLY A 158 -18.71 28.21 28.35
CA GLY A 158 -19.83 27.59 27.64
C GLY A 158 -19.90 26.07 27.84
N ILE A 159 -18.74 25.39 27.86
CA ILE A 159 -18.67 23.95 28.19
C ILE A 159 -19.17 23.72 29.63
N LEU A 160 -18.71 24.50 30.61
CA LEU A 160 -19.13 24.40 32.01
C LEU A 160 -20.65 24.58 32.17
N GLU A 161 -21.24 25.55 31.49
CA GLU A 161 -22.70 25.74 31.49
C GLU A 161 -23.45 24.53 30.92
N MET A 162 -22.94 23.91 29.86
CA MET A 162 -23.51 22.68 29.30
C MET A 162 -23.38 21.51 30.27
N LEU A 163 -22.22 21.37 30.92
CA LEU A 163 -21.98 20.33 31.92
C LEU A 163 -22.94 20.45 33.11
N ASP A 164 -23.20 21.68 33.58
CA ASP A 164 -24.13 21.92 34.68
C ASP A 164 -25.58 21.58 34.29
N LYS A 165 -26.01 21.91 33.05
CA LYS A 165 -27.33 21.53 32.51
C LYS A 165 -27.47 20.01 32.38
N ILE A 166 -26.42 19.33 31.93
CA ILE A 166 -26.40 17.87 31.80
C ILE A 166 -26.46 17.21 33.18
N ASN A 167 -25.69 17.70 34.15
CA ASN A 167 -25.71 17.19 35.53
C ASN A 167 -27.05 17.40 36.25
N ALA A 168 -27.82 18.42 35.85
CA ALA A 168 -29.15 18.67 36.39
C ALA A 168 -30.24 17.73 35.82
N CYS A 169 -29.94 16.93 34.80
CA CYS A 169 -30.91 16.02 34.19
C CYS A 169 -31.33 14.92 35.17
N THR A 170 -32.64 14.66 35.25
CA THR A 170 -33.21 13.65 36.15
C THR A 170 -33.90 12.49 35.42
N THR A 171 -33.99 12.58 34.09
CA THR A 171 -34.61 11.55 33.24
C THR A 171 -33.76 11.25 32.00
N TYR A 172 -33.99 10.08 31.38
CA TYR A 172 -33.36 9.70 30.11
C TYR A 172 -33.63 10.71 28.99
N THR A 173 -34.88 11.18 28.87
CA THR A 173 -35.29 12.13 27.81
C THR A 173 -34.57 13.46 27.95
N GLU A 174 -34.50 14.00 29.17
CA GLU A 174 -33.77 15.24 29.46
C GLU A 174 -32.28 15.10 29.12
N LEU A 175 -31.64 14.02 29.58
CA LEU A 175 -30.23 13.76 29.33
C LEU A 175 -29.94 13.66 27.83
N LYS A 176 -30.77 12.90 27.10
CA LYS A 176 -30.62 12.74 25.65
C LYS A 176 -30.73 14.06 24.91
N GLU A 177 -31.74 14.86 25.24
CA GLU A 177 -31.91 16.17 24.61
C GLU A 177 -30.75 17.11 24.90
N GLN A 178 -30.27 17.18 26.14
CA GLN A 178 -29.16 18.07 26.50
C GLN A 178 -27.85 17.63 25.85
N VAL A 179 -27.56 16.33 25.80
CA VAL A 179 -26.37 15.79 25.11
C VAL A 179 -26.43 16.07 23.59
N GLN A 180 -27.61 15.92 22.97
CA GLN A 180 -27.79 16.22 21.54
C GLN A 180 -27.72 17.72 21.23
N LYS A 181 -28.20 18.58 22.15
CA LYS A 181 -28.08 20.04 22.03
C LYS A 181 -26.63 20.50 22.20
N ALA A 182 -25.85 19.82 23.04
CA ALA A 182 -24.47 20.18 23.32
C ALA A 182 -23.53 19.90 22.12
N SER A 183 -23.77 18.83 21.36
CA SER A 183 -23.04 18.58 20.11
C SER A 183 -23.75 17.58 19.20
N THR A 184 -23.63 17.75 17.89
CA THR A 184 -24.01 16.75 16.89
C THR A 184 -22.88 15.75 16.59
N ASN A 185 -21.66 16.01 17.09
CA ASN A 185 -20.51 15.12 16.93
C ASN A 185 -20.59 13.96 17.95
N PRO A 186 -20.60 12.69 17.52
CA PRO A 186 -20.68 11.53 18.42
C PRO A 186 -19.56 11.47 19.48
N ILE A 187 -18.35 11.92 19.17
CA ILE A 187 -17.20 11.95 20.11
C ILE A 187 -17.43 12.99 21.20
N ALA A 188 -17.98 14.15 20.85
CA ALA A 188 -18.31 15.17 21.84
C ALA A 188 -19.51 14.75 22.72
N GLN A 189 -20.48 14.02 22.17
CA GLN A 189 -21.58 13.44 22.94
C GLN A 189 -21.07 12.41 23.96
N GLU A 190 -20.05 11.61 23.61
CA GLU A 190 -19.38 10.67 24.52
C GLU A 190 -18.77 11.37 25.74
N PHE A 191 -18.12 12.52 25.53
CA PHE A 191 -17.55 13.34 26.61
C PHE A 191 -18.62 13.75 27.62
N PHE A 192 -19.73 14.32 27.16
CA PHE A 192 -20.83 14.81 28.00
C PHE A 192 -21.51 13.68 28.79
N LEU A 193 -21.76 12.53 28.14
CA LEU A 193 -22.35 11.37 28.79
C LEU A 193 -21.41 10.78 29.86
N SER A 194 -20.12 10.65 29.54
CA SER A 194 -19.12 10.15 30.49
C SER A 194 -19.02 11.06 31.71
N TYR A 195 -19.05 12.38 31.51
CA TYR A 195 -19.06 13.36 32.59
C TYR A 195 -20.25 13.18 33.54
N TYR A 196 -21.47 13.05 32.99
CA TYR A 196 -22.71 12.83 33.76
C TYR A 196 -22.61 11.59 34.64
N ILE A 197 -22.16 10.47 34.06
CA ILE A 197 -22.07 9.17 34.74
C ILE A 197 -21.09 9.23 35.92
N VAL A 198 -19.93 9.86 35.74
CA VAL A 198 -18.85 9.89 36.75
C VAL A 198 -19.17 10.86 37.89
N HIS A 199 -19.87 11.97 37.62
CA HIS A 199 -20.16 13.01 38.62
C HIS A 199 -21.47 12.81 39.38
N ASN A 200 -22.39 11.98 38.88
CA ASN A 200 -23.68 11.71 39.54
C ASN A 200 -23.86 10.23 39.88
N LYS A 201 -22.80 9.56 40.37
CA LYS A 201 -22.79 8.08 40.55
C LYS A 201 -24.04 7.52 41.24
N GLU A 202 -24.56 8.18 42.27
CA GLU A 202 -25.74 7.67 43.01
C GLU A 202 -27.05 7.71 42.21
N LYS A 203 -27.22 8.68 41.30
CA LYS A 203 -28.48 8.93 40.57
C LYS A 203 -28.42 8.56 39.09
N ALA A 204 -27.21 8.47 38.53
CA ALA A 204 -27.01 8.32 37.08
C ALA A 204 -27.23 6.90 36.57
N PHE A 205 -27.09 5.86 37.40
CA PHE A 205 -27.05 4.47 36.92
C PHE A 205 -28.24 4.09 36.04
N ASN A 206 -29.48 4.28 36.54
CA ASN A 206 -30.69 3.88 35.80
C ASN A 206 -30.84 4.67 34.49
N ILE A 207 -30.62 5.97 34.55
CA ILE A 207 -30.74 6.89 33.41
C ILE A 207 -29.67 6.58 32.35
N ALA A 208 -28.43 6.31 32.78
CA ALA A 208 -27.33 5.94 31.89
C ALA A 208 -27.54 4.57 31.27
N MET A 209 -28.01 3.57 32.03
CA MET A 209 -28.31 2.24 31.48
C MET A 209 -29.47 2.28 30.49
N GLU A 210 -30.50 3.10 30.74
CA GLU A 210 -31.56 3.35 29.78
C GLU A 210 -31.02 4.04 28.51
N TYR A 211 -30.10 4.99 28.66
CA TYR A 211 -29.42 5.62 27.52
C TYR A 211 -28.61 4.62 26.69
N ILE A 212 -27.77 3.80 27.33
CA ILE A 212 -26.89 2.81 26.68
C ILE A 212 -27.69 1.76 25.92
N ASN A 213 -28.79 1.28 26.51
CA ASN A 213 -29.65 0.27 25.89
C ASN A 213 -30.38 0.80 24.64
N ASN A 214 -30.61 2.11 24.56
CA ASN A 214 -31.30 2.77 23.44
C ASN A 214 -30.37 3.37 22.37
N THR A 215 -29.06 3.49 22.60
CA THR A 215 -28.11 4.16 21.67
C THR A 215 -27.06 3.24 21.03
N HIS A 216 -27.25 1.92 21.10
CA HIS A 216 -26.38 0.93 20.45
C HIS A 216 -24.90 1.05 20.86
N SER A 217 -24.59 1.22 22.15
CA SER A 217 -23.21 1.46 22.57
C SER A 217 -22.67 0.44 23.57
N PHE A 218 -22.14 -0.66 23.03
CA PHE A 218 -21.45 -1.70 23.80
C PHE A 218 -20.29 -1.15 24.64
N LEU A 219 -19.49 -0.23 24.08
CA LEU A 219 -18.32 0.36 24.77
C LEU A 219 -18.71 1.08 26.06
N HIS A 220 -19.88 1.71 26.11
CA HIS A 220 -20.34 2.39 27.33
C HIS A 220 -20.75 1.40 28.42
N ALA A 221 -21.26 0.21 28.06
CA ALA A 221 -21.55 -0.83 29.04
C ALA A 221 -20.26 -1.33 29.73
N GLU A 222 -19.16 -1.47 28.98
CA GLU A 222 -17.85 -1.80 29.55
C GLU A 222 -17.36 -0.70 30.51
N LYS A 223 -17.50 0.57 30.12
CA LYS A 223 -17.14 1.70 31.01
C LYS A 223 -18.00 1.72 32.29
N MET A 224 -19.29 1.38 32.21
CA MET A 224 -20.13 1.31 33.40
C MET A 224 -19.61 0.28 34.41
N CYS A 225 -19.03 -0.85 33.98
CA CYS A 225 -18.46 -1.87 34.86
C CYS A 225 -17.24 -1.40 35.66
N LEU A 226 -16.58 -0.31 35.26
CA LEU A 226 -15.45 0.27 36.02
C LEU A 226 -15.91 1.35 37.00
N ILE A 227 -17.17 1.82 36.91
CA ILE A 227 -17.74 2.86 37.78
C ILE A 227 -18.68 2.24 38.82
N TYR A 228 -19.42 1.22 38.42
CA TYR A 228 -20.44 0.52 39.20
C TYR A 228 -20.07 -0.95 39.38
N GLU A 229 -20.76 -1.63 40.28
CA GLU A 229 -20.65 -3.08 40.46
C GLU A 229 -20.86 -3.81 39.10
N PRO A 230 -19.84 -4.56 38.59
CA PRO A 230 -19.88 -5.17 37.26
C PRO A 230 -21.10 -6.06 37.01
N GLN A 231 -21.47 -6.85 38.01
CA GLN A 231 -22.60 -7.79 37.91
C GLN A 231 -23.94 -7.05 37.76
N LYS A 232 -24.12 -5.94 38.48
CA LYS A 232 -25.30 -5.07 38.37
C LYS A 232 -25.43 -4.45 36.98
N VAL A 233 -24.31 -4.09 36.34
CA VAL A 233 -24.30 -3.57 34.96
C VAL A 233 -24.69 -4.67 33.97
N LEU A 234 -24.14 -5.88 34.13
CA LEU A 234 -24.43 -7.03 33.28
C LEU A 234 -25.93 -7.39 33.29
N GLU A 235 -26.56 -7.36 34.46
CA GLU A 235 -27.99 -7.63 34.64
C GLU A 235 -28.88 -6.55 33.99
N ALA A 236 -28.44 -5.29 34.02
CA ALA A 236 -29.19 -4.16 33.46
C ALA A 236 -29.02 -3.98 31.94
N TYR A 237 -28.04 -4.67 31.32
CA TYR A 237 -27.74 -4.55 29.90
C TYR A 237 -28.69 -5.39 29.04
N LYS A 238 -29.49 -4.76 28.16
CA LYS A 238 -30.57 -5.41 27.40
C LYS A 238 -30.35 -5.50 25.89
N CYS A 239 -29.25 -4.97 25.36
CA CYS A 239 -28.79 -5.10 23.96
C CYS A 239 -29.90 -5.07 22.87
N THR A 240 -30.91 -4.19 23.03
CA THR A 240 -32.16 -4.20 22.25
C THR A 240 -32.01 -3.64 20.83
N GLY A 241 -30.88 -3.00 20.54
CA GLY A 241 -30.63 -2.32 19.27
C GLY A 241 -29.93 -3.13 18.18
N TYR A 242 -29.50 -4.37 18.44
CA TYR A 242 -28.74 -5.16 17.46
C TYR A 242 -29.53 -6.35 16.90
N THR A 243 -29.09 -6.89 15.75
CA THR A 243 -29.59 -8.18 15.27
C THR A 243 -29.34 -9.26 16.33
N ARG A 244 -30.20 -10.29 16.37
CA ARG A 244 -30.15 -11.35 17.40
C ARG A 244 -28.77 -12.01 17.54
N GLN A 245 -28.02 -12.15 16.44
CA GLN A 245 -26.67 -12.71 16.44
C GLN A 245 -25.65 -11.74 17.06
N THR A 246 -25.70 -10.46 16.68
CA THR A 246 -24.83 -9.41 17.20
C THR A 246 -25.09 -9.11 18.68
N ALA A 247 -26.36 -9.10 19.11
CA ALA A 247 -26.73 -8.91 20.50
C ALA A 247 -26.14 -10.01 21.42
N LYS A 248 -26.27 -11.28 21.02
CA LYS A 248 -25.66 -12.42 21.74
C LYS A 248 -24.13 -12.33 21.80
N LYS A 249 -23.49 -11.83 20.74
CA LYS A 249 -22.03 -11.62 20.72
C LYS A 249 -21.62 -10.58 21.76
N TYR A 250 -22.30 -9.43 21.84
CA TYR A 250 -21.96 -8.38 22.78
C TYR A 250 -22.27 -8.75 24.23
N GLU A 251 -23.38 -9.45 24.48
CA GLU A 251 -23.68 -9.98 25.83
C GLU A 251 -22.60 -10.96 26.30
N LYS A 252 -22.16 -11.88 25.42
CA LYS A 252 -21.05 -12.79 25.71
C LYS A 252 -19.76 -12.03 26.01
N ARG A 253 -19.44 -10.99 25.24
CA ARG A 253 -18.24 -10.16 25.45
C ARG A 253 -18.29 -9.41 26.78
N LEU A 254 -19.42 -8.79 27.12
CA LEU A 254 -19.58 -8.08 28.39
C LEU A 254 -19.40 -9.03 29.57
N ARG A 255 -19.94 -10.26 29.48
CA ARG A 255 -19.75 -11.29 30.50
C ARG A 255 -18.29 -11.71 30.68
N LEU A 256 -17.54 -11.86 29.59
CA LEU A 256 -16.11 -12.16 29.64
C LEU A 256 -15.33 -11.02 30.32
N PHE A 257 -15.67 -9.76 29.99
CA PHE A 257 -15.05 -8.59 30.60
C PHE A 257 -15.36 -8.48 32.10
N VAL A 258 -16.62 -8.69 32.50
CA VAL A 258 -17.03 -8.73 33.92
C VAL A 258 -16.27 -9.82 34.69
N ASN A 259 -16.20 -11.04 34.14
CA ASN A 259 -15.44 -12.12 34.77
C ASN A 259 -13.95 -11.76 34.91
N ALA A 260 -13.36 -11.07 33.94
CA ALA A 260 -11.96 -10.68 34.01
C ALA A 260 -11.72 -9.59 35.08
N LEU A 261 -12.64 -8.65 35.24
CA LEU A 261 -12.61 -7.65 36.31
C LEU A 261 -12.73 -8.31 37.71
N GLU A 262 -13.64 -9.26 37.88
CA GLU A 262 -13.86 -9.94 39.17
C GLU A 262 -12.70 -10.86 39.59
N ASN A 263 -11.96 -11.41 38.63
CA ASN A 263 -10.80 -12.25 38.88
C ASN A 263 -9.48 -11.46 39.01
N ASP A 264 -9.52 -10.13 38.96
CA ASP A 264 -8.36 -9.22 39.05
C ASP A 264 -7.22 -9.56 38.07
N THR A 265 -7.57 -10.06 36.88
CA THR A 265 -6.59 -10.50 35.87
C THR A 265 -6.15 -9.38 34.93
N LEU A 266 -6.69 -8.18 35.10
CA LEU A 266 -6.52 -7.06 34.17
C LEU A 266 -5.48 -6.06 34.69
N LYS A 267 -4.64 -5.56 33.77
CA LYS A 267 -3.69 -4.50 34.10
C LYS A 267 -4.38 -3.15 34.00
N SER A 268 -4.44 -2.41 35.11
CA SER A 268 -4.93 -1.04 35.13
C SER A 268 -3.79 -0.03 34.99
N LYS A 269 -4.01 1.02 34.23
CA LYS A 269 -3.16 2.21 34.16
C LYS A 269 -3.99 3.44 34.49
N SER A 270 -3.38 4.41 35.16
CA SER A 270 -4.01 5.69 35.47
C SER A 270 -3.09 6.85 35.15
N ALA A 271 -3.68 7.97 34.74
CA ALA A 271 -2.94 9.18 34.41
C ALA A 271 -3.77 10.41 34.76
N ALA A 272 -3.16 11.41 35.39
CA ALA A 272 -3.75 12.73 35.60
C ALA A 272 -3.07 13.75 34.70
N TYR A 273 -3.83 14.61 34.02
CA TYR A 273 -3.29 15.61 33.11
C TYR A 273 -4.21 16.81 32.89
N PHE A 274 -3.69 17.90 32.34
CA PHE A 274 -4.47 19.04 31.85
C PHE A 274 -4.83 18.87 30.37
N ASP A 275 -6.12 18.96 30.01
CA ASP A 275 -6.59 18.84 28.63
C ASP A 275 -6.56 20.20 27.92
N GLU A 276 -5.60 20.40 27.02
CA GLU A 276 -5.41 21.63 26.24
C GLU A 276 -6.62 22.05 25.39
N LYS A 277 -7.54 21.13 25.05
CA LYS A 277 -8.69 21.43 24.19
C LYS A 277 -9.89 21.99 24.94
N THR A 278 -10.06 21.55 26.19
CA THR A 278 -11.20 21.93 27.05
C THR A 278 -10.78 22.79 28.22
N HIS A 279 -9.47 22.84 28.51
CA HIS A 279 -8.88 23.43 29.72
C HIS A 279 -9.46 22.86 31.03
N LEU A 280 -9.91 21.61 31.00
CA LEU A 280 -10.29 20.85 32.18
C LEU A 280 -9.13 19.97 32.63
N PHE A 281 -9.06 19.72 33.93
CA PHE A 281 -8.12 18.76 34.49
C PHE A 281 -8.74 17.37 34.42
N VAL A 282 -7.98 16.35 34.06
CA VAL A 282 -8.49 15.01 33.76
C VAL A 282 -7.76 13.97 34.58
N PHE A 283 -8.49 13.10 35.26
CA PHE A 283 -7.96 11.83 35.76
C PHE A 283 -8.53 10.70 34.93
N SER A 284 -7.67 9.94 34.28
CA SER A 284 -8.02 8.82 33.43
C SER A 284 -7.64 7.50 34.08
N THR A 285 -8.52 6.51 33.98
CA THR A 285 -8.24 5.12 34.31
C THR A 285 -8.52 4.26 33.09
N ALA A 286 -7.58 3.40 32.72
CA ALA A 286 -7.66 2.50 31.59
C ALA A 286 -7.37 1.07 32.04
N VAL A 287 -8.12 0.11 31.49
CA VAL A 287 -7.94 -1.32 31.75
C VAL A 287 -7.74 -2.04 30.42
N GLU A 288 -6.64 -2.76 30.30
CA GLU A 288 -6.31 -3.55 29.11
C GLU A 288 -6.78 -5.00 29.29
N TYR A 289 -7.47 -5.54 28.29
CA TYR A 289 -7.89 -6.94 28.28
C TYR A 289 -7.83 -7.59 26.89
N GLU A 290 -7.46 -8.86 26.85
CA GLU A 290 -7.28 -9.63 25.62
C GLU A 290 -8.61 -10.34 25.26
N LEU A 291 -9.25 -9.92 24.17
CA LEU A 291 -10.51 -10.52 23.68
C LEU A 291 -10.29 -11.72 22.78
N ASP A 292 -9.18 -11.70 22.05
CA ASP A 292 -8.78 -12.71 21.07
C ASP A 292 -7.26 -12.56 20.82
N SER A 293 -6.60 -13.63 20.39
CA SER A 293 -5.12 -13.78 20.31
C SER A 293 -4.40 -12.84 19.31
N LYS A 294 -5.07 -11.78 18.85
CA LYS A 294 -4.58 -10.81 17.85
C LYS A 294 -4.79 -9.33 18.20
N TYR A 295 -5.57 -8.98 19.23
CA TYR A 295 -5.86 -7.57 19.55
C TYR A 295 -6.07 -7.33 21.05
N ASN A 296 -5.29 -6.42 21.63
CA ASN A 296 -5.53 -5.86 22.97
C ASN A 296 -6.64 -4.79 22.90
N HIS A 297 -7.64 -4.88 23.76
CA HIS A 297 -8.72 -3.90 23.86
C HIS A 297 -8.57 -3.10 25.16
N GLU A 298 -8.59 -1.78 25.05
CA GLU A 298 -8.47 -0.85 26.18
C GLU A 298 -9.83 -0.22 26.48
N VAL A 299 -10.28 -0.32 27.74
CA VAL A 299 -11.47 0.38 28.24
C VAL A 299 -11.02 1.54 29.11
N LYS A 300 -11.28 2.77 28.65
CA LYS A 300 -10.82 4.02 29.29
C LYS A 300 -11.97 4.86 29.84
N ILE A 301 -11.79 5.40 31.04
CA ILE A 301 -12.71 6.33 31.71
C ILE A 301 -11.95 7.57 32.14
N GLN A 302 -12.56 8.72 31.90
CA GLN A 302 -12.02 10.03 32.23
C GLN A 302 -12.95 10.75 33.20
N ARG A 303 -12.35 11.28 34.26
CA ARG A 303 -13.00 12.17 35.21
C ARG A 303 -12.44 13.57 35.00
N TYR A 304 -13.31 14.53 34.80
CA TYR A 304 -12.94 15.92 34.51
C TYR A 304 -13.20 16.81 35.72
N PHE A 305 -12.27 17.71 36.00
CA PHE A 305 -12.30 18.68 37.09
C PHE A 305 -12.22 20.09 36.51
N LYS A 306 -13.00 21.01 37.09
CA LYS A 306 -13.14 22.39 36.59
C LYS A 306 -11.90 23.22 36.95
N THR A 307 -11.31 22.96 38.11
CA THR A 307 -10.12 23.65 38.62
C THR A 307 -9.00 22.68 38.98
N PHE A 308 -7.79 23.20 39.11
CA PHE A 308 -6.63 22.44 39.54
C PHE A 308 -6.80 21.92 40.98
N GLU A 309 -7.37 22.74 41.86
CA GLU A 309 -7.60 22.41 43.27
C GLU A 309 -8.56 21.22 43.42
N GLU A 310 -9.59 21.14 42.57
CA GLU A 310 -10.50 19.99 42.55
C GLU A 310 -9.77 18.68 42.21
N LEU A 311 -8.89 18.71 41.20
CA LEU A 311 -8.05 17.55 40.86
C LEU A 311 -7.10 17.21 42.00
N ALA A 312 -6.41 18.20 42.56
CA ALA A 312 -5.41 17.99 43.60
C ALA A 312 -6.05 17.38 44.87
N VAL A 313 -7.21 17.87 45.29
CA VAL A 313 -7.99 17.29 46.41
C VAL A 313 -8.39 15.85 46.10
N PHE A 314 -8.84 15.56 44.88
CA PHE A 314 -9.19 14.20 44.47
C PHE A 314 -8.01 13.23 44.54
N LEU A 315 -6.80 13.69 44.19
CA LEU A 315 -5.56 12.92 44.27
C LEU A 315 -4.95 12.89 45.69
N GLY A 316 -5.62 13.46 46.70
CA GLY A 316 -5.08 13.53 48.06
C GLY A 316 -3.82 14.41 48.16
N ASN A 317 -3.70 15.42 47.31
CA ASN A 317 -2.53 16.29 47.14
C ASN A 317 -1.24 15.57 46.73
N ASP A 318 -1.34 14.34 46.18
CA ASP A 318 -0.23 13.63 45.54
C ASP A 318 -0.32 13.81 44.02
N LEU A 319 0.52 14.68 43.48
CA LEU A 319 0.62 14.98 42.05
C LEU A 319 1.66 14.12 41.34
N SER A 320 2.17 13.07 41.99
CA SER A 320 3.12 12.14 41.36
C SER A 320 2.58 11.67 40.00
N ASP A 321 3.43 11.75 38.97
CA ASP A 321 3.16 11.33 37.59
C ASP A 321 2.05 12.14 36.88
N CYS A 322 1.64 13.30 37.41
CA CYS A 322 0.68 14.19 36.74
C CYS A 322 1.33 14.98 35.58
N ASP A 323 0.58 15.19 34.51
CA ASP A 323 0.97 16.01 33.36
C ASP A 323 0.26 17.36 33.34
N LEU A 324 0.88 18.37 33.93
CA LEU A 324 0.41 19.75 34.01
C LEU A 324 1.19 20.69 33.08
N SER A 325 2.02 20.15 32.18
CA SER A 325 2.98 20.91 31.35
C SER A 325 2.32 21.99 30.50
N HIS A 326 1.11 21.74 30.01
CA HIS A 326 0.33 22.67 29.17
C HIS A 326 -0.61 23.61 29.97
N ALA A 327 -0.65 23.52 31.31
CA ALA A 327 -1.50 24.37 32.12
C ALA A 327 -0.81 25.70 32.47
N ILE A 328 -1.54 26.82 32.45
CA ILE A 328 -1.03 28.11 32.94
C ILE A 328 -1.46 28.28 34.40
N LEU A 329 -0.54 28.00 35.33
CA LEU A 329 -0.79 28.05 36.79
C LEU A 329 0.20 28.99 37.51
N PRO A 330 0.13 30.32 37.30
CA PRO A 330 1.14 31.28 37.74
C PRO A 330 1.28 31.38 39.26
N ASN A 331 0.24 31.03 40.01
CA ASN A 331 0.21 31.12 41.48
C ASN A 331 0.33 29.73 42.16
N LEU A 332 0.80 28.71 41.43
CA LEU A 332 0.96 27.36 41.98
C LEU A 332 2.12 27.32 42.99
N ASP A 333 1.79 26.99 44.24
CA ASP A 333 2.77 26.71 45.29
C ASP A 333 3.01 25.20 45.39
N ILE A 334 4.08 24.73 44.74
CA ILE A 334 4.42 23.31 44.63
C ILE A 334 4.72 22.68 46.00
N SER A 335 5.16 23.47 46.99
CA SER A 335 5.52 22.96 48.33
C SER A 335 4.35 22.31 49.07
N LYS A 336 3.11 22.58 48.64
CA LYS A 336 1.87 22.02 49.21
C LYS A 336 1.56 20.61 48.71
N TYR A 337 2.27 20.11 47.69
CA TYR A 337 1.94 18.87 46.99
C TYR A 337 3.12 17.90 47.01
N LYS A 338 2.82 16.60 47.07
CA LYS A 338 3.83 15.58 46.79
C LYS A 338 3.99 15.46 45.28
N ILE A 339 5.22 15.45 44.80
CA ILE A 339 5.56 15.27 43.38
C ILE A 339 6.58 14.15 43.22
N SER A 340 6.62 13.56 42.02
CA SER A 340 7.64 12.60 41.57
C SER A 340 8.48 13.19 40.44
N ASP A 341 9.61 12.56 40.13
CA ASP A 341 10.47 12.95 39.00
C ASP A 341 9.76 12.85 37.63
N ARG A 342 8.63 12.14 37.56
CA ARG A 342 7.80 12.03 36.33
C ARG A 342 6.66 13.04 36.28
N THR A 343 6.54 13.89 37.30
CA THR A 343 5.51 14.94 37.34
C THR A 343 5.92 16.06 36.40
N LYS A 344 5.13 16.30 35.36
CA LYS A 344 5.41 17.36 34.39
C LYS A 344 4.70 18.62 34.84
N LEU A 345 5.40 19.45 35.60
CA LEU A 345 4.90 20.76 35.99
C LEU A 345 4.82 21.71 34.78
N PRO A 346 3.99 22.76 34.85
CA PRO A 346 3.99 23.82 33.86
C PRO A 346 5.40 24.33 33.57
N VAL A 347 5.64 24.73 32.31
CA VAL A 347 6.97 25.09 31.81
C VAL A 347 7.74 26.09 32.70
N GLN A 348 7.02 27.03 33.32
CA GLN A 348 7.57 28.06 34.23
C GLN A 348 8.18 27.51 35.54
N PHE A 349 7.93 26.25 35.86
CA PHE A 349 8.48 25.56 37.04
C PHE A 349 9.57 24.54 36.69
N GLN A 350 9.90 24.39 35.40
CA GLN A 350 10.94 23.47 34.94
C GLN A 350 12.28 24.18 34.91
N ASN A 351 13.28 23.59 35.56
CA ASN A 351 14.67 24.02 35.50
C ASN A 351 15.45 23.02 34.63
N ASP A 352 16.46 23.48 33.89
CA ASP A 352 17.41 22.64 33.12
C ASP A 352 16.84 21.84 31.93
N LEU A 353 15.90 22.39 31.14
CA LEU A 353 15.46 21.73 29.89
C LEU A 353 16.56 21.79 28.80
N LEU A 354 16.77 20.68 28.11
CA LEU A 354 17.61 20.55 26.93
C LEU A 354 16.85 20.97 25.68
N TYR A 355 17.44 21.87 24.89
CA TYR A 355 16.88 22.29 23.60
C TYR A 355 17.55 21.53 22.46
N THR A 356 16.73 20.87 21.64
CA THR A 356 17.16 20.20 20.41
C THR A 356 16.50 20.86 19.20
N LEU A 357 17.30 21.05 18.15
CA LEU A 357 16.89 21.70 16.91
C LEU A 357 17.29 20.82 15.73
N ILE A 358 16.30 20.30 15.01
CA ILE A 358 16.49 19.52 13.79
C ILE A 358 16.14 20.41 12.60
N LYS A 359 16.99 20.41 11.58
CA LYS A 359 16.81 21.14 10.33
C LYS A 359 17.08 20.15 9.20
N ALA A 360 16.12 19.89 8.33
CA ALA A 360 16.31 18.90 7.28
C ALA A 360 15.47 19.16 6.04
N TYR A 361 15.82 18.50 4.94
CA TYR A 361 14.97 18.36 3.77
C TYR A 361 14.24 17.02 3.81
N ASP A 362 12.90 17.06 3.91
CA ASP A 362 12.06 15.87 3.77
C ASP A 362 11.77 15.63 2.29
N LYS A 363 12.49 14.66 1.72
CA LYS A 363 12.31 14.21 0.34
C LYS A 363 10.91 13.64 0.06
N LYS A 364 10.23 13.06 1.05
CA LYS A 364 8.93 12.41 0.83
C LYS A 364 7.84 13.44 0.58
N GLU A 365 7.80 14.48 1.40
CA GLU A 365 6.83 15.57 1.30
C GLU A 365 7.31 16.72 0.41
N ASP A 366 8.57 16.65 -0.05
CA ASP A 366 9.22 17.63 -0.92
C ASP A 366 9.28 19.03 -0.26
N LYS A 367 9.65 19.05 1.03
CA LYS A 367 9.61 20.22 1.93
C LYS A 367 10.82 20.29 2.85
N PHE A 368 11.16 21.50 3.27
CA PHE A 368 12.10 21.76 4.35
C PHE A 368 11.39 21.69 5.70
N ILE A 369 12.01 21.04 6.68
CA ILE A 369 11.47 20.88 8.03
C ILE A 369 12.38 21.49 9.08
N VAL A 370 11.77 22.11 10.09
CA VAL A 370 12.44 22.54 11.32
C VAL A 370 11.66 22.01 12.51
N GLU A 371 12.33 21.25 13.37
CA GLU A 371 11.75 20.73 14.61
C GLU A 371 12.48 21.30 15.81
N GLN A 372 11.71 21.94 16.70
CA GLN A 372 12.20 22.51 17.95
C GLN A 372 11.62 21.68 19.09
N ASN A 373 12.47 21.11 19.94
CA ASN A 373 12.02 20.26 21.03
C ASN A 373 12.79 20.55 22.32
N TRP A 374 12.04 20.85 23.39
CA TRP A 374 12.57 21.04 24.74
C TRP A 374 12.27 19.80 25.56
N THR A 375 13.33 19.11 26.00
CA THR A 375 13.22 17.87 26.78
C THR A 375 13.90 17.99 28.14
N ASP A 376 13.52 17.16 29.10
CA ASP A 376 14.34 16.98 30.31
C ASP A 376 15.59 16.11 30.04
N LYS A 377 16.34 15.80 31.10
CA LYS A 377 17.53 14.94 31.07
C LYS A 377 17.21 13.48 30.73
N GLU A 378 15.97 13.05 30.94
CA GLU A 378 15.49 11.70 30.63
C GLU A 378 14.93 11.60 29.19
N GLY A 379 14.90 12.71 28.44
CA GLY A 379 14.44 12.78 27.06
C GLY A 379 12.93 13.00 26.90
N PHE A 380 12.22 13.35 27.97
CA PHE A 380 10.78 13.62 27.92
C PHE A 380 10.49 15.02 27.35
N SER A 381 9.62 15.12 26.33
CA SER A 381 9.29 16.38 25.62
C SER A 381 8.24 17.24 26.33
N PHE A 382 8.60 18.48 26.65
CA PHE A 382 7.74 19.48 27.29
C PHE A 382 7.14 20.49 26.32
N LYS A 383 7.88 20.83 25.27
CA LYS A 383 7.43 21.75 24.22
C LYS A 383 8.00 21.29 22.90
N TYR A 384 7.17 21.27 21.86
CA TYR A 384 7.55 20.83 20.52
C TYR A 384 6.89 21.71 19.46
N TYR A 385 7.68 22.18 18.50
CA TYR A 385 7.17 22.84 17.30
C TYR A 385 7.68 22.13 16.05
N HIS A 386 6.75 21.84 15.14
CA HIS A 386 7.04 21.36 13.79
C HIS A 386 6.73 22.44 12.78
N HIS A 387 7.72 22.83 11.99
CA HIS A 387 7.59 23.81 10.91
C HIS A 387 7.93 23.15 9.58
N SER A 388 7.10 23.38 8.57
CA SER A 388 7.33 22.86 7.22
C SER A 388 7.26 23.98 6.19
N PHE A 389 8.25 24.05 5.31
CA PHE A 389 8.36 25.08 4.28
C PHE A 389 8.47 24.43 2.89
N LYS A 390 7.68 24.90 1.93
CA LYS A 390 7.78 24.45 0.54
C LYS A 390 9.00 25.03 -0.17
N TYR A 391 9.33 26.29 0.14
CA TYR A 391 10.38 27.04 -0.53
C TYR A 391 11.61 27.22 0.36
N PHE A 392 12.79 27.11 -0.26
CA PHE A 392 14.08 27.24 0.44
C PHE A 392 14.26 28.60 1.11
N PHE A 393 13.80 29.68 0.48
CA PHE A 393 13.94 31.02 1.03
C PHE A 393 13.12 31.24 2.32
N ASP A 394 11.94 30.61 2.45
CA ASP A 394 11.16 30.67 3.70
C ASP A 394 11.89 29.93 4.82
N PHE A 395 12.50 28.79 4.50
CA PHE A 395 13.32 28.02 5.44
C PHE A 395 14.57 28.79 5.90
N VAL A 396 15.28 29.44 4.97
CA VAL A 396 16.45 30.28 5.28
C VAL A 396 16.05 31.49 6.11
N HIS A 397 14.96 32.18 5.75
CA HIS A 397 14.44 33.32 6.49
C HIS A 397 14.03 32.94 7.91
N PHE A 398 13.28 31.85 8.06
CA PHE A 398 12.84 31.35 9.37
C PHE A 398 14.02 31.12 10.31
N LEU A 399 15.09 30.52 9.80
CA LEU A 399 16.31 30.22 10.53
C LEU A 399 17.30 31.39 10.61
N LYS A 400 16.95 32.55 10.04
CA LYS A 400 17.80 33.76 10.00
C LYS A 400 19.18 33.46 9.41
N GLY A 401 19.23 32.61 8.39
CA GLY A 401 20.45 32.17 7.72
C GLY A 401 21.27 31.10 8.46
N ASP A 402 20.89 30.68 9.68
CA ASP A 402 21.64 29.64 10.40
C ASP A 402 21.18 28.22 10.02
N LEU A 403 21.87 27.61 9.06
CA LEU A 403 21.64 26.24 8.60
C LEU A 403 22.73 25.28 9.10
N ARG A 404 23.40 25.61 10.21
CA ARG A 404 24.39 24.71 10.82
C ARG A 404 23.75 23.38 11.20
N ASN A 405 24.50 22.29 10.95
CA ASN A 405 24.07 20.90 11.17
C ASN A 405 22.79 20.49 10.42
N ALA A 406 22.34 21.25 9.40
CA ALA A 406 21.15 20.89 8.63
C ALA A 406 21.40 19.65 7.76
N ASP A 407 20.43 18.74 7.68
CA ASP A 407 20.47 17.60 6.77
C ASP A 407 19.84 17.96 5.42
N LEU A 408 20.67 18.33 4.46
CA LEU A 408 20.25 18.77 3.13
C LEU A 408 20.74 17.83 2.02
N LEU A 409 21.17 16.62 2.39
CA LEU A 409 21.81 15.67 1.48
C LEU A 409 20.96 15.33 0.25
N PHE A 410 19.64 15.27 0.45
CA PHE A 410 18.66 14.92 -0.59
C PHE A 410 17.93 16.13 -1.18
N CYS A 411 18.35 17.35 -0.84
CA CYS A 411 17.85 18.57 -1.48
C CYS A 411 18.53 18.74 -2.84
N GLU A 412 17.95 18.13 -3.89
CA GLU A 412 18.42 18.30 -5.26
C GLU A 412 18.17 19.76 -5.73
N GLY A 413 19.17 20.42 -6.31
CA GLY A 413 19.06 21.80 -6.78
C GLY A 413 19.76 22.85 -5.90
N LEU A 414 20.45 22.45 -4.83
CA LEU A 414 21.30 23.37 -4.06
C LEU A 414 22.42 24.00 -4.90
N GLU A 415 22.86 23.33 -5.96
CA GLU A 415 23.82 23.83 -6.95
C GLU A 415 23.33 25.08 -7.68
N ASN A 416 22.02 25.32 -7.70
CA ASN A 416 21.43 26.51 -8.33
C ASN A 416 21.54 27.76 -7.45
N VAL A 417 21.91 27.61 -6.18
CA VAL A 417 22.11 28.74 -5.26
C VAL A 417 23.45 29.40 -5.57
N GLN A 418 23.41 30.61 -6.13
CA GLN A 418 24.62 31.31 -6.60
C GLN A 418 25.47 31.91 -5.47
N ASN A 419 24.85 32.26 -4.34
CA ASN A 419 25.52 32.96 -3.25
C ASN A 419 25.03 32.43 -1.89
N PHE A 420 25.98 31.93 -1.09
CA PHE A 420 25.75 31.41 0.26
C PHE A 420 26.35 32.32 1.36
N SER A 421 26.84 33.51 1.03
CA SER A 421 27.53 34.39 2.00
C SER A 421 26.69 34.77 3.22
N GLU A 422 25.37 34.80 3.09
CA GLU A 422 24.42 35.09 4.17
C GLU A 422 23.88 33.83 4.86
N ILE A 423 24.36 32.64 4.47
CA ILE A 423 23.90 31.34 4.97
C ILE A 423 25.05 30.61 5.68
N ASN A 424 24.88 30.30 6.95
CA ASN A 424 25.83 29.50 7.71
C ASN A 424 25.54 28.00 7.55
N LEU A 425 26.35 27.30 6.76
CA LEU A 425 26.24 25.85 6.51
C LEU A 425 27.29 25.01 7.24
N GLN A 426 27.88 25.53 8.32
CA GLN A 426 28.88 24.76 9.07
C GLN A 426 28.31 23.40 9.54
N ASN A 427 29.03 22.32 9.22
CA ASN A 427 28.65 20.93 9.50
C ASN A 427 27.30 20.48 8.90
N ALA A 428 26.76 21.18 7.91
CA ALA A 428 25.58 20.70 7.19
C ALA A 428 25.90 19.40 6.43
N ASN A 429 24.96 18.46 6.39
CA ASN A 429 25.08 17.23 5.63
C ASN A 429 24.75 17.53 4.15
N LEU A 430 25.78 17.55 3.30
CA LEU A 430 25.71 18.02 1.92
C LEU A 430 26.42 17.03 0.99
N ARG A 431 26.09 17.07 -0.31
CA ARG A 431 26.88 16.40 -1.35
C ARG A 431 28.29 17.03 -1.44
N SER A 432 29.28 16.24 -1.87
CA SER A 432 30.67 16.73 -1.97
C SER A 432 30.81 17.89 -2.94
N GLU A 433 30.08 17.87 -4.06
CA GLU A 433 30.08 18.95 -5.06
C GLU A 433 29.70 20.30 -4.47
N ILE A 434 28.62 20.33 -3.67
CA ILE A 434 28.19 21.55 -2.97
C ILE A 434 29.21 21.94 -1.90
N SER A 435 29.75 20.96 -1.16
CA SER A 435 30.75 21.20 -0.13
C SER A 435 32.05 21.80 -0.71
N ASP A 436 32.51 21.29 -1.85
CA ASP A 436 33.68 21.77 -2.61
C ASP A 436 33.46 23.23 -3.04
N ASN A 437 32.30 23.55 -3.61
CA ASN A 437 31.94 24.91 -4.04
C ASN A 437 31.91 25.91 -2.86
N LEU A 438 31.59 25.44 -1.66
CA LEU A 438 31.52 26.24 -0.44
C LEU A 438 32.84 26.28 0.36
N GLY A 439 33.85 25.52 -0.04
CA GLY A 439 35.07 25.34 0.75
C GLY A 439 34.86 24.61 2.09
N ILE A 440 33.76 23.85 2.22
CA ILE A 440 33.46 23.04 3.41
C ILE A 440 34.24 21.73 3.31
N LYS A 441 35.09 21.48 4.31
CA LYS A 441 35.86 20.24 4.39
C LYS A 441 34.93 19.05 4.63
N HIS A 442 35.07 18.02 3.80
CA HIS A 442 34.42 16.73 3.98
C HIS A 442 35.44 15.60 3.87
N LYS A 443 35.10 14.43 4.41
CA LYS A 443 35.97 13.26 4.38
C LYS A 443 35.93 12.62 2.99
N ILE A 444 37.09 12.43 2.38
CA ILE A 444 37.21 11.67 1.13
C ILE A 444 37.00 10.19 1.43
N SER A 445 36.12 9.55 0.66
CA SER A 445 35.85 8.12 0.68
C SER A 445 36.16 7.56 -0.70
N PRO A 446 37.36 6.98 -0.92
CA PRO A 446 37.74 6.50 -2.23
C PRO A 446 36.87 5.30 -2.63
N VAL A 447 36.22 5.39 -3.79
CA VAL A 447 35.54 4.26 -4.41
C VAL A 447 36.61 3.37 -5.07
N PRO A 448 36.57 2.04 -4.90
CA PRO A 448 37.54 1.16 -5.55
C PRO A 448 37.51 1.32 -7.08
N SER A 449 38.68 1.48 -7.70
CA SER A 449 38.80 1.49 -9.16
C SER A 449 38.61 0.07 -9.70
N ILE A 450 37.82 -0.08 -10.76
CA ILE A 450 37.58 -1.37 -11.42
C ILE A 450 37.77 -1.23 -12.93
N GLU A 451 38.51 -2.15 -13.52
CA GLU A 451 38.66 -2.25 -14.98
C GLU A 451 37.38 -2.77 -15.64
N ILE A 452 37.00 -2.16 -16.75
CA ILE A 452 35.82 -2.54 -17.53
C ILE A 452 36.24 -3.52 -18.62
N SER A 453 35.63 -4.70 -18.65
CA SER A 453 35.83 -5.68 -19.72
C SER A 453 35.19 -5.19 -21.04
N PRO A 454 35.94 -5.11 -22.16
CA PRO A 454 35.40 -4.71 -23.46
C PRO A 454 34.27 -5.62 -23.96
N LEU A 455 34.35 -6.92 -23.67
CA LEU A 455 33.31 -7.90 -24.05
C LEU A 455 31.97 -7.59 -23.38
N ILE A 456 32.01 -7.23 -22.10
CA ILE A 456 30.80 -6.89 -21.33
C ILE A 456 30.16 -5.61 -21.87
N GLN A 457 30.97 -4.62 -22.20
CA GLN A 457 30.49 -3.38 -22.81
C GLN A 457 29.80 -3.64 -24.15
N GLN A 458 30.36 -4.52 -24.99
CA GLN A 458 29.74 -4.91 -26.26
C GLN A 458 28.39 -5.61 -26.04
N ASN A 459 28.30 -6.52 -25.05
CA ASN A 459 27.04 -7.20 -24.73
C ASN A 459 25.92 -6.24 -24.29
N GLU A 460 26.26 -5.22 -23.48
CA GLU A 460 25.32 -4.17 -23.06
C GLU A 460 24.78 -3.41 -24.27
N GLU A 461 25.67 -2.99 -25.18
CA GLU A 461 25.32 -2.22 -26.38
C GLU A 461 24.46 -3.04 -27.35
N GLU A 462 24.79 -4.31 -27.59
CA GLU A 462 24.05 -5.20 -28.50
C GLU A 462 22.63 -5.52 -28.00
N SER A 463 22.42 -5.55 -26.69
CA SER A 463 21.17 -6.02 -26.07
C SER A 463 20.32 -4.92 -25.41
N GLN A 464 20.74 -3.65 -25.53
CA GLN A 464 20.07 -2.51 -24.90
C GLN A 464 18.57 -2.41 -25.25
N ASN A 465 18.20 -2.71 -26.49
CA ASN A 465 16.80 -2.68 -26.91
C ASN A 465 15.93 -3.70 -26.14
N VAL A 466 16.49 -4.87 -25.81
CA VAL A 466 15.80 -5.90 -25.03
C VAL A 466 15.63 -5.45 -23.58
N LEU A 467 16.64 -4.79 -23.01
CA LEU A 467 16.56 -4.19 -21.67
C LEU A 467 15.44 -3.12 -21.60
N LEU A 468 15.37 -2.24 -22.61
CA LEU A 468 14.42 -1.13 -22.69
C LEU A 468 12.99 -1.56 -23.05
N PHE A 469 12.81 -2.74 -23.63
CA PHE A 469 11.49 -3.23 -24.03
C PHE A 469 10.56 -3.38 -22.82
N GLU A 470 9.44 -2.63 -22.84
CA GLU A 470 8.38 -2.74 -21.83
C GLU A 470 7.37 -3.80 -22.24
N ARG A 471 7.02 -4.68 -21.30
CA ARG A 471 6.04 -5.75 -21.53
C ARG A 471 4.62 -5.20 -21.49
N GLU A 472 3.74 -5.76 -22.32
CA GLU A 472 2.31 -5.52 -22.22
C GLU A 472 1.83 -5.89 -20.80
N SER A 473 1.03 -5.00 -20.22
CA SER A 473 0.42 -5.28 -18.93
C SER A 473 -0.66 -6.34 -19.11
N TYR A 474 -0.57 -7.42 -18.33
CA TYR A 474 -1.63 -8.43 -18.24
C TYR A 474 -2.96 -7.76 -17.88
N SER A 475 -4.06 -8.40 -18.28
CA SER A 475 -5.40 -7.89 -18.00
C SER A 475 -5.65 -7.79 -16.49
N PHE A 476 -6.66 -7.02 -16.10
CA PHE A 476 -7.03 -6.87 -14.69
C PHE A 476 -7.32 -8.23 -14.00
N GLU A 477 -7.86 -9.24 -14.70
CA GLU A 477 -8.16 -10.55 -14.09
C GLU A 477 -6.90 -11.36 -13.79
N GLU A 478 -5.94 -11.37 -14.70
CA GLU A 478 -4.67 -12.08 -14.52
C GLU A 478 -3.82 -11.44 -13.39
N ASN A 479 -3.96 -10.12 -13.18
CA ASN A 479 -3.39 -9.46 -12.00
C ASN A 479 -4.01 -9.92 -10.66
N PHE A 480 -5.22 -10.48 -10.67
CA PHE A 480 -5.92 -10.95 -9.47
C PHE A 480 -5.74 -12.45 -9.22
N GLU A 481 -5.47 -13.24 -10.26
CA GLU A 481 -5.31 -14.70 -10.17
C GLU A 481 -3.84 -15.14 -10.03
N CYS A 482 -2.89 -14.30 -10.47
CA CYS A 482 -1.47 -14.60 -10.41
C CYS A 482 -0.73 -13.73 -9.39
N GLN A 483 0.33 -14.29 -8.80
CA GLN A 483 1.35 -13.52 -8.09
C GLN A 483 2.25 -12.77 -9.08
N LYS A 484 2.59 -11.53 -8.73
CA LYS A 484 3.52 -10.69 -9.49
C LYS A 484 4.92 -10.77 -8.89
N ILE A 485 5.88 -11.30 -9.65
CA ILE A 485 7.27 -11.48 -9.24
C ILE A 485 8.12 -10.44 -9.94
N TYR A 486 8.80 -9.60 -9.16
CA TYR A 486 9.70 -8.57 -9.67
C TYR A 486 11.13 -9.07 -9.64
N TYR A 487 11.96 -8.63 -10.59
CA TYR A 487 13.36 -9.02 -10.62
C TYR A 487 14.27 -7.98 -11.26
N ILE A 488 15.54 -8.03 -10.88
CA ILE A 488 16.65 -7.24 -11.43
C ILE A 488 17.99 -7.95 -11.13
N SER A 489 19.01 -7.70 -11.94
CA SER A 489 20.35 -8.29 -11.77
C SER A 489 21.45 -7.32 -12.19
N ASP A 490 22.69 -7.58 -11.78
CA ASP A 490 23.89 -6.90 -12.26
C ASP A 490 23.84 -5.38 -12.02
N LEU A 491 23.58 -4.98 -10.76
CA LEU A 491 23.52 -3.57 -10.38
C LEU A 491 24.90 -2.91 -10.37
N HIS A 492 25.96 -3.64 -10.00
CA HIS A 492 27.34 -3.17 -10.05
C HIS A 492 27.58 -1.81 -9.38
N PHE A 493 27.19 -1.66 -8.10
CA PHE A 493 27.26 -0.37 -7.41
C PHE A 493 28.64 0.30 -7.47
N VAL A 494 29.74 -0.45 -7.37
CA VAL A 494 31.08 0.16 -7.46
C VAL A 494 31.32 0.82 -8.82
N HIS A 495 30.87 0.22 -9.92
CA HIS A 495 30.94 0.84 -11.25
C HIS A 495 30.05 2.08 -11.33
N ARG A 496 28.84 2.02 -10.78
CA ARG A 496 27.93 3.18 -10.74
C ARG A 496 28.51 4.37 -9.98
N LEU A 497 29.10 4.10 -8.81
CA LEU A 497 29.70 5.11 -7.95
C LEU A 497 30.91 5.77 -8.61
N ASN A 498 31.75 4.98 -9.31
CA ASN A 498 32.85 5.52 -10.13
C ASN A 498 32.32 6.37 -11.29
N ASN A 499 31.30 5.91 -12.01
CA ASN A 499 30.68 6.65 -13.13
C ASN A 499 29.94 7.92 -12.68
N ALA A 500 29.53 7.99 -11.41
CA ALA A 500 28.96 9.18 -10.78
C ALA A 500 30.03 10.09 -10.15
N HIS A 501 31.32 9.72 -10.25
CA HIS A 501 32.45 10.46 -9.68
C HIS A 501 32.29 10.75 -8.17
N CYS A 502 31.75 9.78 -7.41
CA CYS A 502 31.57 9.92 -5.97
C CYS A 502 32.92 10.12 -5.25
N LYS A 503 33.00 11.14 -4.39
CA LYS A 503 34.22 11.48 -3.64
C LYS A 503 34.07 11.25 -2.14
N SER A 504 32.83 11.22 -1.64
CA SER A 504 32.47 11.22 -0.22
C SER A 504 31.43 10.15 0.11
N GLU A 505 31.30 9.84 1.40
CA GLU A 505 30.25 8.92 1.89
C GLU A 505 28.84 9.43 1.59
N THR A 506 28.64 10.75 1.66
CA THR A 506 27.39 11.42 1.29
C THR A 506 27.02 11.22 -0.17
N ASP A 507 28.01 11.24 -1.09
CA ASP A 507 27.73 10.96 -2.50
C ASP A 507 27.31 9.50 -2.69
N ILE A 508 28.00 8.57 -2.02
CA ILE A 508 27.68 7.14 -2.07
C ILE A 508 26.26 6.89 -1.58
N ILE A 509 25.88 7.44 -0.42
CA ILE A 509 24.51 7.35 0.12
C ILE A 509 23.52 7.91 -0.90
N SER A 510 23.81 9.07 -1.46
CA SER A 510 22.88 9.74 -2.36
C SER A 510 22.65 8.95 -3.66
N GLU A 511 23.70 8.38 -4.25
CA GLU A 511 23.59 7.55 -5.46
C GLU A 511 22.93 6.19 -5.19
N ILE A 512 23.22 5.54 -4.05
CA ILE A 512 22.51 4.32 -3.64
C ILE A 512 21.01 4.60 -3.46
N GLN A 513 20.65 5.71 -2.79
CA GLN A 513 19.24 6.06 -2.58
C GLN A 513 18.52 6.34 -3.91
N LYS A 514 19.17 7.02 -4.87
CA LYS A 514 18.60 7.23 -6.21
C LYS A 514 18.25 5.92 -6.90
N VAL A 515 19.15 4.92 -6.84
CA VAL A 515 18.88 3.57 -7.38
C VAL A 515 17.67 2.96 -6.68
N ILE A 516 17.63 2.97 -5.34
CA ILE A 516 16.50 2.44 -4.57
C ILE A 516 15.18 3.12 -4.95
N ASP A 517 15.17 4.44 -5.06
CA ASP A 517 13.96 5.19 -5.41
C ASP A 517 13.45 4.83 -6.81
N MET A 518 14.36 4.66 -7.78
CA MET A 518 14.01 4.17 -9.12
C MET A 518 13.44 2.75 -9.08
N LEU A 519 14.03 1.83 -8.31
CA LEU A 519 13.53 0.45 -8.16
C LEU A 519 12.11 0.44 -7.61
N LEU A 520 11.85 1.27 -6.60
CA LEU A 520 10.56 1.30 -5.90
C LEU A 520 9.52 2.17 -6.62
N SER A 521 9.91 3.03 -7.58
CA SER A 521 9.00 3.96 -8.28
C SER A 521 7.85 3.26 -9.01
N ARG A 522 8.09 2.06 -9.57
CA ARG A 522 7.10 1.28 -10.34
C ARG A 522 6.27 0.31 -9.47
N LEU A 523 6.51 0.27 -8.17
CA LEU A 523 5.70 -0.51 -7.24
C LEU A 523 4.44 0.30 -6.90
N ASN A 524 3.39 0.16 -7.72
CA ASN A 524 2.09 0.81 -7.52
C ASN A 524 1.69 0.80 -6.04
N THR A 525 1.55 1.99 -5.46
CA THR A 525 1.25 2.23 -4.03
C THR A 525 -0.23 2.54 -3.79
N PHE A 526 -1.08 2.48 -4.84
CA PHE A 526 -2.49 2.85 -4.74
C PHE A 526 -3.40 1.74 -5.27
N SER A 527 -3.99 0.99 -4.35
CA SER A 527 -5.37 0.52 -4.51
C SER A 527 -6.04 0.44 -3.14
N ILE A 528 -6.61 1.57 -2.73
CA ILE A 528 -7.41 1.75 -1.49
C ILE A 528 -8.63 0.79 -1.45
N LEU A 529 -8.91 0.05 -2.52
CA LEU A 529 -9.97 -0.95 -2.59
C LEU A 529 -9.56 -2.39 -2.21
N ASN A 530 -8.28 -2.65 -1.90
CA ASN A 530 -7.75 -4.01 -1.84
C ASN A 530 -7.32 -4.49 -0.43
N ILE A 531 -8.02 -4.02 0.61
CA ILE A 531 -7.66 -4.20 2.04
C ILE A 531 -7.66 -5.67 2.52
N HIS A 532 -8.08 -6.64 1.70
CA HIS A 532 -8.19 -8.04 2.15
C HIS A 532 -7.54 -9.09 1.26
N LYS A 533 -6.78 -8.74 0.21
CA LYS A 533 -6.35 -9.74 -0.79
C LYS A 533 -4.94 -9.67 -1.41
N PHE A 534 -3.97 -8.94 -0.86
CA PHE A 534 -2.58 -9.07 -1.36
C PHE A 534 -1.59 -9.33 -0.21
N GLY A 535 -0.93 -10.48 -0.25
CA GLY A 535 0.20 -10.81 0.61
C GLY A 535 1.49 -10.17 0.09
N LYS A 536 2.59 -10.33 0.83
CA LYS A 536 3.90 -9.76 0.46
C LYS A 536 4.27 -10.12 -0.98
N ARG A 537 4.51 -9.11 -1.83
CA ARG A 537 5.08 -9.26 -3.19
C ARG A 537 6.50 -9.82 -3.11
N ILE A 538 7.06 -10.36 -4.18
CA ILE A 538 8.46 -10.84 -4.20
C ILE A 538 9.31 -10.00 -5.15
N LEU A 539 10.49 -9.60 -4.69
CA LEU A 539 11.57 -9.00 -5.48
C LEU A 539 12.80 -9.92 -5.46
N LEU A 540 13.29 -10.27 -6.63
CA LEU A 540 14.49 -11.08 -6.86
C LEU A 540 15.66 -10.19 -7.30
N ILE A 541 16.79 -10.23 -6.60
CA ILE A 541 18.02 -9.46 -6.92
C ILE A 541 19.17 -10.42 -7.26
N GLY A 542 19.59 -10.42 -8.52
CA GLY A 542 20.31 -11.51 -9.19
C GLY A 542 21.83 -11.51 -9.12
N GLY A 543 22.44 -11.25 -7.96
CA GLY A 543 23.90 -11.20 -7.85
C GLY A 543 24.52 -10.03 -8.60
N ASP A 544 25.84 -9.86 -8.45
CA ASP A 544 26.60 -8.73 -8.95
C ASP A 544 25.94 -7.38 -8.57
N THR A 545 25.52 -7.32 -7.30
CA THR A 545 25.01 -6.12 -6.69
C THR A 545 26.15 -5.16 -6.38
N SER A 546 27.21 -5.64 -5.74
CA SER A 546 28.40 -4.86 -5.42
C SER A 546 29.60 -5.76 -5.16
N SER A 547 30.74 -5.46 -5.80
CA SER A 547 32.02 -6.13 -5.49
C SER A 547 32.64 -5.70 -4.16
N ASP A 548 32.14 -4.62 -3.55
CA ASP A 548 32.54 -4.17 -2.23
C ASP A 548 31.44 -4.49 -1.20
N PHE A 549 31.84 -5.17 -0.11
CA PHE A 549 30.93 -5.65 0.91
C PHE A 549 30.28 -4.53 1.74
N ALA A 550 31.01 -3.44 2.01
CA ALA A 550 30.46 -2.33 2.79
C ALA A 550 29.37 -1.60 2.00
N ILE A 551 29.58 -1.41 0.69
CA ILE A 551 28.58 -0.85 -0.23
C ILE A 551 27.38 -1.78 -0.36
N PHE A 552 27.58 -3.10 -0.47
CA PHE A 552 26.48 -4.08 -0.45
C PHE A 552 25.65 -3.95 0.82
N GLN A 553 26.30 -3.91 1.99
CA GLN A 553 25.63 -3.79 3.28
C GLN A 553 24.86 -2.47 3.40
N GLN A 554 25.43 -1.38 2.90
CA GLN A 554 24.77 -0.08 2.88
C GLN A 554 23.51 -0.09 2.01
N PHE A 555 23.59 -0.67 0.81
CA PHE A 555 22.43 -0.85 -0.07
C PHE A 555 21.31 -1.65 0.60
N VAL A 556 21.62 -2.81 1.19
CA VAL A 556 20.61 -3.67 1.86
C VAL A 556 19.88 -2.92 2.98
N LYS A 557 20.63 -2.21 3.85
CA LYS A 557 20.06 -1.44 4.95
C LYS A 557 19.18 -0.29 4.46
N MET A 558 19.64 0.44 3.44
CA MET A 558 18.89 1.55 2.85
C MET A 558 17.64 1.08 2.11
N LEU A 559 17.71 -0.06 1.42
CA LEU A 559 16.56 -0.68 0.77
C LEU A 559 15.50 -1.09 1.79
N ARG A 560 15.89 -1.79 2.87
CA ARG A 560 14.96 -2.14 3.97
C ARG A 560 14.28 -0.91 4.56
N LYS A 561 15.07 0.11 4.92
CA LYS A 561 14.55 1.38 5.44
C LYS A 561 13.56 2.05 4.48
N SER A 562 13.85 2.05 3.18
CA SER A 562 12.97 2.63 2.16
C SER A 562 11.66 1.84 1.99
N LEU A 563 11.71 0.51 2.11
CA LEU A 563 10.51 -0.34 2.11
C LEU A 563 9.63 -0.08 3.33
N ASP A 564 10.22 0.03 4.52
CA ASP A 564 9.51 0.35 5.77
C ASP A 564 8.86 1.72 5.73
N ASN A 565 9.62 2.75 5.30
CA ASN A 565 9.11 4.12 5.19
C ASN A 565 7.93 4.24 4.22
N LYS A 566 7.92 3.45 3.15
CA LYS A 566 6.83 3.39 2.17
C LYS A 566 5.73 2.39 2.55
N GLN A 567 5.86 1.68 3.67
CA GLN A 567 4.96 0.61 4.11
C GLN A 567 4.70 -0.44 3.01
N LEU A 568 5.74 -0.75 2.22
CA LEU A 568 5.65 -1.68 1.12
C LEU A 568 5.81 -3.11 1.61
N ASP A 569 4.76 -3.90 1.43
CA ASP A 569 4.77 -5.33 1.76
C ASP A 569 5.46 -6.14 0.65
N LEU A 570 6.80 -6.26 0.76
CA LEU A 570 7.69 -6.86 -0.24
C LEU A 570 8.74 -7.76 0.44
N ASN A 571 8.85 -9.01 -0.01
CA ASN A 571 9.93 -9.94 0.33
C ASN A 571 11.04 -9.83 -0.71
N VAL A 572 12.29 -9.68 -0.24
CA VAL A 572 13.45 -9.54 -1.13
C VAL A 572 14.33 -10.78 -0.99
N VAL A 573 14.60 -11.44 -2.12
CA VAL A 573 15.45 -12.63 -2.21
C VAL A 573 16.63 -12.32 -3.11
N PHE A 574 17.83 -12.56 -2.62
CA PHE A 574 19.09 -12.33 -3.33
C PHE A 574 19.69 -13.64 -3.80
N THR A 575 20.41 -13.61 -4.91
CA THR A 575 21.54 -14.50 -5.16
C THR A 575 22.83 -13.70 -5.03
N LEU A 576 23.96 -14.39 -4.85
CA LEU A 576 25.28 -13.78 -5.04
C LEU A 576 25.73 -13.98 -6.50
N GLY A 577 26.54 -13.06 -7.00
CA GLY A 577 27.29 -13.19 -8.23
C GLY A 577 28.78 -13.39 -7.98
N ASN A 578 29.56 -13.41 -9.06
CA ASN A 578 31.01 -13.58 -8.94
C ASN A 578 31.69 -12.35 -8.33
N HIS A 579 31.12 -11.15 -8.50
CA HIS A 579 31.68 -9.92 -7.96
C HIS A 579 31.63 -9.88 -6.43
N GLU A 580 30.60 -10.45 -5.81
CA GLU A 580 30.50 -10.54 -4.34
C GLU A 580 31.63 -11.36 -3.69
N LEU A 581 32.34 -12.19 -4.46
CA LEU A 581 33.46 -12.99 -3.99
C LEU A 581 34.79 -12.21 -3.97
N TRP A 582 34.93 -11.18 -4.81
CA TRP A 582 36.22 -10.52 -5.10
C TRP A 582 36.95 -9.93 -3.90
N ALA A 583 36.22 -9.50 -2.87
CA ALA A 583 36.79 -8.87 -1.68
C ALA A 583 37.42 -9.87 -0.69
N PHE A 584 37.35 -11.17 -0.95
CA PHE A 584 37.64 -12.21 0.05
C PHE A 584 38.56 -13.34 -0.42
N PRO A 585 39.74 -13.06 -1.01
CA PRO A 585 40.63 -14.10 -1.55
C PRO A 585 41.18 -15.08 -0.51
N GLN A 586 41.05 -14.77 0.78
CA GLN A 586 41.53 -15.61 1.90
C GLN A 586 40.40 -16.30 2.66
N CYS A 587 39.15 -16.13 2.25
CA CYS A 587 38.00 -16.79 2.88
C CYS A 587 37.53 -17.97 2.03
N THR A 588 37.03 -19.00 2.69
CA THR A 588 36.30 -20.08 2.03
C THR A 588 34.96 -19.58 1.49
N LEU A 589 34.42 -20.25 0.48
CA LEU A 589 33.10 -19.91 -0.07
C LEU A 589 32.00 -19.90 1.01
N GLY A 590 32.01 -20.88 1.92
CA GLY A 590 31.06 -20.95 3.03
C GLY A 590 31.10 -19.75 3.97
N GLU A 591 32.31 -19.26 4.30
CA GLU A 591 32.48 -18.05 5.14
C GLU A 591 31.97 -16.79 4.43
N ILE A 592 32.20 -16.69 3.11
CA ILE A 592 31.70 -15.57 2.30
C ILE A 592 30.17 -15.58 2.28
N VAL A 593 29.57 -16.73 1.95
CA VAL A 593 28.10 -16.90 1.94
C VAL A 593 27.50 -16.56 3.30
N ALA A 594 28.10 -17.02 4.40
CA ALA A 594 27.64 -16.73 5.75
C ALA A 594 27.66 -15.22 6.07
N LYS A 595 28.67 -14.47 5.59
CA LYS A 595 28.74 -13.00 5.76
C LYS A 595 27.56 -12.30 5.09
N TYR A 596 27.27 -12.63 3.83
CA TYR A 596 26.14 -12.03 3.10
C TYR A 596 24.79 -12.46 3.67
N GLN A 597 24.62 -13.75 4.01
CA GLN A 597 23.43 -14.27 4.67
C GLN A 597 23.11 -13.53 5.97
N LYS A 598 24.14 -13.23 6.78
CA LYS A 598 23.97 -12.49 8.04
C LYS A 598 23.39 -11.10 7.78
N VAL A 599 23.96 -10.34 6.85
CA VAL A 599 23.49 -8.98 6.51
C VAL A 599 22.05 -9.01 6.00
N LEU A 600 21.72 -9.96 5.13
CA LEU A 600 20.37 -10.09 4.57
C LEU A 600 19.34 -10.46 5.64
N SER A 601 19.63 -11.46 6.47
CA SER A 601 18.73 -11.93 7.53
C SER A 601 18.50 -10.88 8.63
N GLU A 602 19.53 -10.12 9.02
CA GLU A 602 19.41 -8.98 9.95
C GLU A 602 18.46 -7.88 9.40
N ASN A 603 18.22 -7.84 8.09
CA ASN A 603 17.33 -6.90 7.43
C ASN A 603 16.03 -7.57 6.91
N GLY A 604 15.72 -8.79 7.36
CA GLY A 604 14.50 -9.52 6.97
C GLY A 604 14.45 -9.89 5.48
N MET A 605 15.61 -10.09 4.85
CA MET A 605 15.79 -10.50 3.46
C MET A 605 16.43 -11.89 3.40
N PHE A 606 16.34 -12.55 2.25
CA PHE A 606 16.73 -13.96 2.10
C PHE A 606 17.84 -14.14 1.07
N LEU A 607 18.71 -15.12 1.26
CA LEU A 607 19.71 -15.54 0.27
C LEU A 607 19.36 -16.91 -0.30
N LEU A 608 19.44 -17.01 -1.61
CA LEU A 608 19.39 -18.24 -2.36
C LEU A 608 20.82 -18.64 -2.73
N GLN A 609 21.31 -19.73 -2.15
CA GLN A 609 22.62 -20.32 -2.41
C GLN A 609 22.57 -21.84 -2.19
N ASN A 610 22.23 -22.57 -3.24
CA ASN A 610 22.10 -24.04 -3.30
C ASN A 610 20.99 -24.62 -2.39
N ASN A 611 20.04 -23.77 -1.98
CA ASN A 611 18.91 -24.09 -1.12
C ASN A 611 17.58 -23.80 -1.85
N ILE A 612 16.46 -24.18 -1.22
CA ILE A 612 15.11 -23.81 -1.67
C ILE A 612 14.50 -22.82 -0.71
N ILE A 613 13.97 -21.72 -1.24
CA ILE A 613 13.09 -20.80 -0.51
C ILE A 613 11.68 -20.97 -1.06
N TYR A 614 10.68 -21.11 -0.20
CA TYR A 614 9.30 -21.32 -0.64
C TYR A 614 8.32 -20.56 0.24
N LYS A 615 7.09 -20.39 -0.26
CA LYS A 615 6.04 -19.61 0.40
C LYS A 615 4.72 -20.40 0.44
N TYR A 616 4.21 -20.72 1.63
CA TYR A 616 2.92 -21.43 1.80
C TYR A 616 1.73 -20.49 1.71
N ASN A 617 1.85 -19.37 2.43
CA ASN A 617 0.82 -18.37 2.56
C ASN A 617 1.48 -16.99 2.53
N TRP A 618 0.72 -15.97 2.89
CA TRP A 618 1.07 -14.60 2.59
C TRP A 618 2.14 -14.04 3.53
N ASN A 619 2.35 -14.67 4.69
CA ASN A 619 3.27 -14.23 5.74
C ASN A 619 4.41 -15.22 6.00
N ASP A 620 4.27 -16.49 5.60
CA ASP A 620 5.21 -17.54 5.94
C ASP A 620 6.11 -17.92 4.74
N ILE A 621 7.37 -17.48 4.81
CA ILE A 621 8.47 -17.98 3.96
C ILE A 621 9.20 -19.08 4.73
N GLY A 622 9.41 -20.22 4.07
CA GLY A 622 10.23 -21.30 4.58
C GLY A 622 11.48 -21.53 3.73
N GLU A 623 12.43 -22.25 4.31
CA GLU A 623 13.69 -22.62 3.66
C GLU A 623 13.93 -24.14 3.79
N ILE A 624 14.50 -24.74 2.76
CA ILE A 624 15.12 -26.07 2.79
C ILE A 624 16.60 -25.86 2.49
N SER A 625 17.45 -26.06 3.50
CA SER A 625 18.90 -25.89 3.35
C SER A 625 19.49 -26.88 2.35
N THR A 626 20.71 -26.61 1.89
CA THR A 626 21.45 -27.47 0.96
C THR A 626 21.55 -28.92 1.46
N ASP A 627 21.91 -29.12 2.74
CA ASP A 627 22.08 -30.47 3.30
C ASP A 627 20.73 -31.20 3.47
N ALA A 628 19.69 -30.46 3.84
CA ALA A 628 18.33 -30.98 3.90
C ALA A 628 17.85 -31.41 2.50
N LEU A 629 18.07 -30.58 1.48
CA LEU A 629 17.70 -30.88 0.10
C LEU A 629 18.44 -32.11 -0.43
N LYS A 630 19.73 -32.27 -0.10
CA LYS A 630 20.52 -33.46 -0.50
C LYS A 630 19.99 -34.75 0.13
N SER A 631 19.57 -34.69 1.39
CA SER A 631 19.22 -35.87 2.18
C SER A 631 17.75 -36.28 2.06
N MET A 632 16.84 -35.33 1.80
CA MET A 632 15.40 -35.61 1.66
C MET A 632 15.09 -36.53 0.49
N SER A 633 14.22 -37.50 0.74
CA SER A 633 13.59 -38.28 -0.33
C SER A 633 12.62 -37.42 -1.16
N ALA A 634 12.30 -37.86 -2.38
CA ALA A 634 11.32 -37.19 -3.23
C ALA A 634 9.96 -37.02 -2.53
N GLN A 635 9.53 -38.05 -1.79
CA GLN A 635 8.26 -38.03 -1.05
C GLN A 635 8.24 -36.99 0.07
N GLU A 636 9.32 -36.88 0.84
CA GLU A 636 9.45 -35.88 1.91
C GLU A 636 9.49 -34.46 1.34
N LEU A 637 10.22 -34.25 0.23
CA LEU A 637 10.31 -32.96 -0.45
C LEU A 637 8.94 -32.52 -0.99
N HIS A 638 8.22 -33.42 -1.67
CA HIS A 638 6.85 -33.18 -2.13
C HIS A 638 5.92 -32.82 -0.98
N LEU A 639 5.92 -33.62 0.10
CA LEU A 639 5.06 -33.35 1.26
C LEU A 639 5.37 -31.99 1.88
N ARG A 640 6.65 -31.64 1.98
CA ARG A 640 7.11 -30.34 2.51
C ARG A 640 6.64 -29.18 1.64
N LEU A 641 6.59 -29.34 0.33
CA LEU A 641 6.26 -28.28 -0.63
C LEU A 641 4.82 -28.36 -1.17
N ASN A 642 3.98 -29.26 -0.64
CA ASN A 642 2.66 -29.55 -1.20
C ASN A 642 1.69 -28.34 -1.16
N GLU A 643 1.86 -27.46 -0.18
CA GLU A 643 1.09 -26.23 -0.02
C GLU A 643 1.85 -24.98 -0.52
N ALA A 644 3.04 -25.16 -1.11
CA ALA A 644 3.86 -24.04 -1.55
C ALA A 644 3.25 -23.40 -2.81
N ARG A 645 3.02 -22.10 -2.73
CA ARG A 645 2.57 -21.26 -3.86
C ARG A 645 3.72 -20.80 -4.73
N ILE A 646 4.90 -20.67 -4.13
CA ILE A 646 6.14 -20.29 -4.79
C ILE A 646 7.25 -21.19 -4.29
N ILE A 647 8.08 -21.67 -5.21
CA ILE A 647 9.29 -22.43 -4.94
C ILE A 647 10.42 -21.76 -5.72
N LEU A 648 11.45 -21.28 -5.02
CA LEU A 648 12.66 -20.69 -5.56
C LEU A 648 13.82 -21.66 -5.29
N PHE A 649 14.61 -21.97 -6.31
CA PHE A 649 15.85 -22.75 -6.19
C PHE A 649 16.96 -22.04 -6.95
N GLY A 650 18.18 -21.97 -6.41
CA GLY A 650 19.25 -21.28 -7.12
C GLY A 650 20.45 -20.85 -6.28
N GLY A 651 21.23 -19.91 -6.81
CA GLY A 651 22.52 -19.48 -6.25
C GLY A 651 23.48 -18.92 -7.31
N ILE A 652 24.77 -18.84 -7.00
CA ILE A 652 25.80 -18.40 -7.97
C ILE A 652 25.79 -19.28 -9.23
N ALA A 653 25.74 -20.62 -9.04
CA ALA A 653 25.77 -21.63 -10.09
C ALA A 653 26.99 -21.50 -11.04
N PHE A 654 28.20 -21.61 -10.48
CA PHE A 654 29.51 -21.42 -11.10
C PHE A 654 29.68 -21.91 -12.56
N SER A 655 30.62 -21.28 -13.28
CA SER A 655 30.86 -21.47 -14.72
C SER A 655 31.80 -22.64 -15.09
N GLY A 656 31.64 -23.79 -14.43
CA GLY A 656 32.48 -24.97 -14.66
C GLY A 656 32.45 -25.53 -16.08
N TYR A 657 31.34 -25.39 -16.82
CA TYR A 657 31.20 -25.85 -18.21
C TYR A 657 31.54 -24.78 -19.25
N ASN A 658 31.82 -23.55 -18.83
CA ASN A 658 32.21 -22.48 -19.74
C ASN A 658 33.73 -22.52 -19.97
N GLU A 659 34.17 -22.80 -21.20
CA GLU A 659 35.61 -22.84 -21.54
C GLU A 659 36.18 -21.46 -21.87
N GLU A 660 35.32 -20.50 -22.23
CA GLU A 660 35.71 -19.17 -22.70
C GLU A 660 35.68 -18.11 -21.60
N PHE A 661 34.84 -18.26 -20.58
CA PHE A 661 34.68 -17.29 -19.48
C PHE A 661 34.53 -18.03 -18.15
N ASN A 662 35.65 -18.24 -17.47
CA ASN A 662 35.77 -19.07 -16.27
C ASN A 662 36.85 -18.55 -15.31
N ALA A 663 37.10 -19.28 -14.21
CA ALA A 663 38.08 -18.90 -13.19
C ALA A 663 39.50 -18.63 -13.73
N ASN A 664 39.93 -19.25 -14.83
CA ASN A 664 41.26 -18.99 -15.42
C ASN A 664 41.36 -17.57 -16.01
N LEU A 665 40.23 -16.94 -16.33
CA LEU A 665 40.15 -15.53 -16.73
C LEU A 665 39.89 -14.59 -15.54
N LEU A 666 40.11 -15.06 -14.31
CA LEU A 666 40.01 -14.27 -13.09
C LEU A 666 38.60 -13.70 -12.83
N ILE A 667 37.54 -14.34 -13.34
CA ILE A 667 36.16 -13.89 -13.08
C ILE A 667 35.79 -13.93 -11.59
N TYR A 668 36.47 -14.77 -10.79
CA TYR A 668 36.38 -14.83 -9.32
C TYR A 668 37.62 -14.25 -8.61
N ARG A 669 38.55 -13.65 -9.38
CA ARG A 669 39.90 -13.25 -8.93
C ARG A 669 40.62 -14.42 -8.24
N ASP A 670 41.30 -14.15 -7.13
CA ASP A 670 42.05 -15.14 -6.37
C ASP A 670 41.18 -15.94 -5.38
N THR A 671 39.85 -15.78 -5.39
CA THR A 671 38.96 -16.37 -4.38
C THR A 671 38.56 -17.80 -4.72
N ILE A 672 38.29 -18.09 -5.99
CA ILE A 672 37.89 -19.41 -6.48
C ILE A 672 38.79 -19.77 -7.65
N ASN A 673 39.51 -20.89 -7.52
CA ASN A 673 40.30 -21.43 -8.63
C ASN A 673 39.45 -22.33 -9.55
N ARG A 674 39.99 -22.67 -10.73
CA ARG A 674 39.28 -23.48 -11.73
C ARG A 674 38.86 -24.86 -11.23
N GLN A 675 39.66 -25.51 -10.37
CA GLN A 675 39.28 -26.82 -9.82
C GLN A 675 38.04 -26.69 -8.93
N GLN A 676 38.06 -25.76 -8.00
CA GLN A 676 36.94 -25.51 -7.09
C GLN A 676 35.68 -25.05 -7.85
N GLU A 677 35.81 -24.19 -8.85
CA GLU A 677 34.71 -23.78 -9.72
C GLU A 677 34.00 -24.99 -10.36
N ILE A 678 34.77 -25.93 -10.93
CA ILE A 678 34.23 -27.14 -11.55
C ILE A 678 33.55 -28.03 -10.50
N GLU A 679 34.13 -28.17 -9.32
CA GLU A 679 33.54 -28.94 -8.21
C GLU A 679 32.21 -28.34 -7.75
N GLU A 680 32.16 -27.03 -7.52
CA GLU A 680 30.93 -26.33 -7.13
C GLU A 680 29.85 -26.36 -8.23
N THR A 681 30.27 -26.32 -9.49
CA THR A 681 29.37 -26.48 -10.64
C THR A 681 28.68 -27.85 -10.62
N LYS A 682 29.46 -28.92 -10.42
CA LYS A 682 28.91 -30.29 -10.32
C LYS A 682 27.98 -30.45 -9.13
N ASN A 683 28.32 -29.83 -8.00
CA ASN A 683 27.48 -29.83 -6.80
C ASN A 683 26.12 -29.18 -7.07
N PHE A 684 26.11 -28.01 -7.73
CA PHE A 684 24.87 -27.32 -8.10
C PHE A 684 24.06 -28.12 -9.12
N GLU A 685 24.70 -28.64 -10.16
CA GLU A 685 24.02 -29.43 -11.19
C GLU A 685 23.35 -30.68 -10.61
N ALA A 686 23.98 -31.37 -9.64
CA ALA A 686 23.38 -32.52 -8.96
C ALA A 686 22.11 -32.15 -8.19
N LEU A 687 22.10 -31.00 -7.50
CA LEU A 687 20.92 -30.48 -6.81
C LEU A 687 19.83 -30.08 -7.81
N TYR A 688 20.19 -29.39 -8.89
CA TYR A 688 19.26 -29.02 -9.95
C TYR A 688 18.58 -30.24 -10.56
N ARG A 689 19.35 -31.29 -10.90
CA ARG A 689 18.79 -32.55 -11.43
C ARG A 689 17.81 -33.19 -10.46
N LYS A 690 18.11 -33.18 -9.15
CA LYS A 690 17.19 -33.65 -8.11
C LYS A 690 15.90 -32.81 -8.10
N VAL A 691 16.01 -31.48 -8.15
CA VAL A 691 14.85 -30.56 -8.21
C VAL A 691 14.00 -30.82 -9.45
N CYS A 692 14.61 -30.98 -10.63
CA CYS A 692 13.87 -31.31 -11.85
C CYS A 692 13.13 -32.64 -11.74
N ASN A 693 13.78 -33.68 -11.21
CA ASN A 693 13.18 -34.99 -11.07
C ASN A 693 12.04 -35.01 -10.04
N ASP A 694 12.29 -34.41 -8.87
CA ASP A 694 11.44 -34.50 -7.70
C ASP A 694 10.40 -33.37 -7.62
N LEU A 695 10.40 -32.38 -8.52
CA LEU A 695 9.43 -31.28 -8.52
C LEU A 695 8.95 -30.93 -9.94
N SER A 696 9.03 -31.86 -10.89
CA SER A 696 8.63 -31.65 -12.29
C SER A 696 7.16 -31.25 -12.49
N ASP A 697 6.29 -31.57 -11.54
CA ASP A 697 4.86 -31.20 -11.51
C ASP A 697 4.61 -29.84 -10.82
N LYS A 698 5.63 -29.25 -10.20
CA LYS A 698 5.55 -27.98 -9.48
C LYS A 698 6.05 -26.82 -10.32
N ARG A 699 5.64 -25.62 -9.93
CA ARG A 699 6.13 -24.37 -10.51
C ARG A 699 7.36 -23.91 -9.74
N VAL A 700 8.54 -24.19 -10.28
CA VAL A 700 9.82 -23.80 -9.68
C VAL A 700 10.42 -22.63 -10.48
N ILE A 701 10.89 -21.62 -9.76
CA ILE A 701 11.75 -20.56 -10.32
C ILE A 701 13.20 -20.97 -10.02
N VAL A 702 13.94 -21.25 -11.09
CA VAL A 702 15.38 -21.48 -11.07
C VAL A 702 16.06 -20.13 -11.22
N PHE A 703 16.60 -19.60 -10.12
CA PHE A 703 17.18 -18.26 -10.07
C PHE A 703 18.69 -18.34 -9.83
N THR A 704 19.47 -18.19 -10.88
CA THR A 704 20.93 -18.29 -10.81
C THR A 704 21.59 -16.99 -11.21
N HIS A 705 22.80 -16.70 -10.74
CA HIS A 705 23.54 -15.58 -11.30
C HIS A 705 24.10 -15.96 -12.68
N MET A 706 24.82 -17.07 -12.77
CA MET A 706 25.36 -17.59 -14.03
C MET A 706 24.26 -18.20 -14.93
N PRO A 707 24.38 -18.10 -16.26
CA PRO A 707 23.41 -18.71 -17.19
C PRO A 707 23.51 -20.24 -17.20
N GLN A 708 22.41 -20.93 -17.49
CA GLN A 708 22.32 -22.40 -17.45
C GLN A 708 23.44 -23.12 -18.22
N ARG A 709 23.83 -22.60 -19.38
CA ARG A 709 24.88 -23.18 -20.23
C ARG A 709 26.25 -23.27 -19.54
N ASP A 710 26.47 -22.46 -18.51
CA ASP A 710 27.75 -22.38 -17.80
C ASP A 710 27.85 -23.44 -16.68
N TRP A 711 26.70 -23.93 -16.18
CA TRP A 711 26.63 -24.83 -15.03
C TRP A 711 25.86 -26.13 -15.25
N CYS A 712 25.18 -26.31 -16.38
CA CYS A 712 24.47 -27.53 -16.72
C CYS A 712 24.99 -28.11 -18.04
N SER A 713 25.39 -29.38 -18.01
CA SER A 713 25.80 -30.11 -19.21
C SER A 713 24.63 -30.40 -20.17
N ASP A 714 23.39 -30.41 -19.66
CA ASP A 714 22.17 -30.47 -20.47
C ASP A 714 21.47 -29.12 -20.47
N ILE A 715 21.58 -28.41 -21.60
CA ILE A 715 21.00 -27.08 -21.77
C ILE A 715 19.48 -27.08 -21.97
N LYS A 716 18.83 -28.25 -21.96
CA LYS A 716 17.37 -28.33 -22.04
C LYS A 716 16.74 -27.83 -20.74
N GLN A 717 15.81 -26.90 -20.87
CA GLN A 717 15.01 -26.41 -19.76
C GLN A 717 13.95 -27.45 -19.37
N GLN A 718 13.67 -27.55 -18.07
CA GLN A 718 12.54 -28.29 -17.55
C GLN A 718 11.25 -27.55 -17.91
N LYS A 719 10.34 -28.24 -18.60
CA LYS A 719 9.04 -27.68 -18.96
C LYS A 719 8.26 -27.25 -17.71
N GLY A 720 7.66 -26.07 -17.75
CA GLY A 720 6.88 -25.49 -16.64
C GLY A 720 7.70 -24.75 -15.58
N PHE A 721 9.04 -24.83 -15.64
CA PHE A 721 9.91 -24.04 -14.77
C PHE A 721 10.17 -22.66 -15.36
N VAL A 722 10.50 -21.71 -14.48
CA VAL A 722 10.90 -20.35 -14.85
C VAL A 722 12.40 -20.20 -14.58
N TYR A 723 13.17 -19.80 -15.59
CA TYR A 723 14.60 -19.58 -15.48
C TYR A 723 14.89 -18.09 -15.45
N LEU A 724 15.61 -17.64 -14.42
CA LEU A 724 16.01 -16.26 -14.23
C LEU A 724 17.53 -16.21 -14.03
N ASN A 725 18.25 -15.42 -14.83
CA ASN A 725 19.70 -15.28 -14.67
C ASN A 725 20.29 -13.92 -15.05
N GLY A 726 21.54 -13.71 -14.62
CA GLY A 726 22.34 -12.51 -14.86
C GLY A 726 23.69 -12.78 -15.56
N HIS A 727 24.73 -12.09 -15.09
CA HIS A 727 26.16 -12.28 -15.38
C HIS A 727 26.66 -11.84 -16.76
N THR A 728 25.92 -12.15 -17.81
CA THR A 728 26.41 -11.96 -19.20
C THR A 728 26.35 -10.51 -19.68
N HIS A 729 25.52 -9.68 -19.03
CA HIS A 729 25.09 -8.35 -19.47
C HIS A 729 24.47 -8.34 -20.88
N ARG A 730 24.13 -9.51 -21.40
CA ARG A 730 23.45 -9.69 -22.68
C ARG A 730 21.99 -10.01 -22.41
N ASN A 731 21.15 -8.99 -22.51
CA ASN A 731 19.74 -9.09 -22.21
C ASN A 731 19.02 -10.02 -23.21
N TYR A 732 18.33 -11.03 -22.69
CA TYR A 732 17.59 -12.03 -23.47
C TYR A 732 16.26 -12.38 -22.78
N PHE A 733 15.21 -12.54 -23.59
CA PHE A 733 13.87 -12.87 -23.11
C PHE A 733 13.21 -13.90 -24.02
N TYR A 734 12.59 -14.91 -23.41
CA TYR A 734 11.74 -15.88 -24.09
C TYR A 734 10.64 -16.39 -23.15
N ASP A 735 9.39 -16.38 -23.58
CA ASP A 735 8.27 -16.97 -22.83
C ASP A 735 7.17 -17.41 -23.82
N ASP A 736 6.93 -18.72 -23.91
CA ASP A 736 5.82 -19.32 -24.66
C ASP A 736 4.78 -20.00 -23.75
N GLY A 737 4.89 -19.79 -22.43
CA GLY A 737 4.08 -20.44 -21.39
C GLY A 737 4.63 -21.78 -20.90
N ASP A 738 5.34 -22.53 -21.75
CA ASP A 738 5.94 -23.83 -21.41
C ASP A 738 7.41 -23.69 -21.00
N TYR A 739 8.15 -22.87 -21.73
CA TYR A 739 9.55 -22.52 -21.50
C TYR A 739 9.66 -21.02 -21.27
N ARG A 740 10.22 -20.64 -20.12
CA ARG A 740 10.18 -19.26 -19.63
C ARG A 740 11.58 -18.85 -19.16
N ILE A 741 12.25 -17.99 -19.92
CA ILE A 741 13.62 -17.52 -19.68
C ILE A 741 13.61 -16.00 -19.56
N TYR A 742 14.02 -15.53 -18.40
CA TYR A 742 14.11 -14.13 -18.04
C TYR A 742 15.57 -13.79 -17.77
N ALA A 743 16.24 -13.18 -18.74
CA ALA A 743 17.60 -12.67 -18.58
C ALA A 743 17.69 -11.24 -19.15
N ASP A 744 16.60 -10.49 -19.10
CA ASP A 744 16.42 -9.20 -19.79
C ASP A 744 16.36 -8.00 -18.85
N ASN A 745 16.79 -8.15 -17.59
CA ASN A 745 16.96 -7.06 -16.65
C ASN A 745 18.34 -7.06 -15.98
N GLN A 746 19.37 -7.36 -16.79
CA GLN A 746 20.78 -7.25 -16.44
C GLN A 746 21.22 -5.81 -16.74
N ILE A 747 21.41 -5.00 -15.70
CA ILE A 747 21.61 -3.55 -15.91
C ILE A 747 23.02 -3.24 -16.41
N GLY A 748 24.02 -3.87 -15.82
CA GLY A 748 25.41 -3.69 -16.18
C GLY A 748 26.02 -2.36 -15.71
N TYR A 749 27.10 -1.95 -16.37
CA TYR A 749 27.99 -0.88 -15.94
C TYR A 749 27.54 0.51 -16.38
N LYS A 750 27.04 0.65 -17.61
CA LYS A 750 26.77 1.98 -18.21
C LYS A 750 25.37 2.49 -17.95
N TYR A 751 24.38 1.60 -17.97
CA TYR A 751 22.99 2.03 -17.96
C TYR A 751 22.57 2.58 -16.59
N ARG A 752 22.13 3.84 -16.56
CA ARG A 752 21.85 4.57 -15.30
C ARG A 752 20.47 4.26 -14.72
N ASN A 753 19.46 4.05 -15.57
CA ASN A 753 18.10 3.85 -15.09
C ASN A 753 17.89 2.41 -14.61
N THR A 754 17.43 2.22 -13.39
CA THR A 754 17.21 0.87 -12.82
C THR A 754 15.72 0.67 -12.51
N TYR A 755 14.99 0.05 -13.44
CA TYR A 755 13.59 -0.28 -13.24
C TYR A 755 13.40 -1.79 -13.05
N LEU A 756 12.45 -2.16 -12.21
CA LEU A 756 12.07 -3.55 -12.04
C LEU A 756 11.29 -4.04 -13.25
N LYS A 757 11.71 -5.16 -13.82
CA LYS A 757 10.86 -6.01 -14.66
C LYS A 757 10.12 -7.01 -13.79
N TYR A 758 9.07 -7.60 -14.35
CA TYR A 758 8.25 -8.57 -13.63
C TYR A 758 7.64 -9.61 -14.57
N PHE A 759 7.23 -10.72 -13.98
CA PHE A 759 6.39 -11.74 -14.61
C PHE A 759 5.30 -12.21 -13.65
N TYR A 760 4.30 -12.89 -14.19
CA TYR A 760 3.21 -13.47 -13.42
C TYR A 760 3.44 -14.97 -13.21
N LEU A 761 3.08 -15.43 -12.02
CA LEU A 761 3.07 -16.83 -11.64
C LEU A 761 1.72 -17.14 -11.01
N ASP A 762 1.02 -18.15 -11.50
CA ASP A 762 -0.25 -18.59 -10.93
C ASP A 762 -0.13 -18.81 -9.40
N ASP A 763 -1.11 -18.28 -8.66
CA ASP A 763 -1.12 -18.35 -7.19
C ASP A 763 -1.90 -19.56 -6.66
N ASP A 764 -1.97 -20.66 -7.39
CA ASP A 764 -2.73 -21.85 -6.98
C ASP A 764 -1.84 -23.05 -6.63
N TYR A 765 -2.35 -23.94 -5.79
CA TYR A 765 -1.75 -25.24 -5.48
C TYR A 765 -2.83 -26.31 -5.34
N ASP A 766 -2.42 -27.56 -5.41
CA ASP A 766 -3.30 -28.72 -5.27
C ASP A 766 -2.65 -29.82 -4.45
N ILE A 767 -3.18 -30.02 -3.24
CA ILE A 767 -2.64 -30.99 -2.28
C ILE A 767 -2.95 -32.45 -2.63
N PHE A 768 -3.81 -32.68 -3.64
CA PHE A 768 -4.24 -34.00 -4.10
C PHE A 768 -3.67 -34.36 -5.49
N THR A 769 -2.77 -33.55 -6.04
CA THR A 769 -2.15 -33.80 -7.35
C THR A 769 -1.55 -35.20 -7.45
N ASP A 770 -0.87 -35.66 -6.40
CA ASP A 770 -0.17 -36.95 -6.37
C ASP A 770 -1.09 -38.16 -6.12
N TYR A 771 -2.37 -37.93 -5.78
CA TYR A 771 -3.34 -39.02 -5.60
C TYR A 771 -3.65 -39.65 -6.95
N LYS A 772 -3.76 -40.98 -7.01
CA LYS A 772 -4.29 -41.64 -8.21
C LYS A 772 -5.79 -41.40 -8.32
N ASP A 773 -6.36 -41.75 -9.46
CA ASP A 773 -7.80 -41.77 -9.60
C ASP A 773 -8.41 -42.79 -8.62
N GLY A 774 -9.44 -42.38 -7.89
CA GLY A 774 -10.05 -43.20 -6.86
C GLY A 774 -10.93 -42.42 -5.88
N ILE A 775 -11.36 -43.14 -4.84
CA ILE A 775 -12.23 -42.63 -3.77
C ILE A 775 -11.44 -42.66 -2.45
N TYR A 776 -11.30 -41.50 -1.81
CA TYR A 776 -10.47 -41.33 -0.63
C TYR A 776 -11.28 -40.70 0.50
N GLU A 777 -11.23 -41.28 1.70
CA GLU A 777 -11.70 -40.59 2.90
C GLU A 777 -10.68 -39.50 3.28
N ILE A 778 -11.15 -38.26 3.44
CA ILE A 778 -10.28 -37.10 3.71
C ILE A 778 -10.73 -36.36 4.97
N SER A 779 -9.81 -35.60 5.57
CA SER A 779 -10.10 -34.76 6.71
C SER A 779 -10.72 -33.42 6.33
N ARG A 780 -11.34 -32.76 7.33
CA ARG A 780 -11.80 -31.36 7.22
C ARG A 780 -10.65 -30.44 6.77
N GLU A 781 -9.46 -30.65 7.32
CA GLU A 781 -8.29 -29.82 7.05
C GLU A 781 -7.83 -29.94 5.60
N GLN A 782 -7.76 -31.17 5.07
CA GLN A 782 -7.41 -31.41 3.66
C GLN A 782 -8.42 -30.73 2.72
N TYR A 783 -9.72 -30.84 3.00
CA TYR A 783 -10.76 -30.16 2.22
C TYR A 783 -10.57 -28.63 2.20
N VAL A 784 -10.30 -28.04 3.36
CA VAL A 784 -10.05 -26.59 3.49
C VAL A 784 -8.77 -26.17 2.78
N LYS A 785 -7.69 -26.94 2.94
CA LYS A 785 -6.40 -26.67 2.29
C LYS A 785 -6.50 -26.75 0.77
N PHE A 786 -7.25 -27.70 0.21
CA PHE A 786 -7.49 -27.79 -1.23
C PHE A 786 -8.23 -26.55 -1.77
N TYR A 787 -9.33 -26.15 -1.13
CA TYR A 787 -10.08 -24.95 -1.57
C TYR A 787 -9.28 -23.66 -1.43
N ARG A 788 -8.47 -23.54 -0.37
CA ARG A 788 -7.49 -22.47 -0.22
C ARG A 788 -6.49 -22.49 -1.38
N GLY A 789 -5.99 -23.66 -1.75
CA GLY A 789 -5.08 -23.86 -2.89
C GLY A 789 -5.67 -23.40 -4.21
N LYS A 790 -6.97 -23.61 -4.44
CA LYS A 790 -7.69 -23.10 -5.63
C LYS A 790 -8.13 -21.63 -5.53
N ASN A 791 -7.71 -20.91 -4.49
CA ASN A 791 -8.12 -19.52 -4.21
C ASN A 791 -9.64 -19.29 -4.08
N ILE A 792 -10.38 -20.32 -3.64
CA ILE A 792 -11.83 -20.28 -3.45
C ILE A 792 -12.14 -20.19 -1.96
N ALA A 793 -12.73 -19.08 -1.54
CA ALA A 793 -13.19 -18.90 -0.16
C ALA A 793 -14.33 -19.88 0.18
N ILE A 794 -14.21 -20.55 1.32
CA ILE A 794 -15.23 -21.45 1.86
C ILE A 794 -15.40 -21.28 3.37
N THR A 795 -16.56 -21.69 3.87
CA THR A 795 -16.85 -21.84 5.30
C THR A 795 -17.34 -23.26 5.53
N PHE A 796 -16.65 -24.05 6.36
CA PHE A 796 -16.97 -25.47 6.55
C PHE A 796 -16.75 -25.92 8.01
N ASP A 797 -17.53 -25.32 8.92
CA ASP A 797 -17.43 -25.58 10.37
C ASP A 797 -18.43 -26.64 10.87
N ARG A 798 -19.08 -27.36 9.93
CA ARG A 798 -20.09 -28.36 10.27
C ARG A 798 -19.44 -29.66 10.75
N GLU A 799 -20.08 -30.32 11.70
CA GLU A 799 -19.79 -31.70 12.06
C GLU A 799 -20.26 -32.66 10.95
N PHE A 800 -19.49 -33.72 10.72
CA PHE A 800 -19.79 -34.74 9.72
C PHE A 800 -19.29 -36.11 10.16
N TYR A 801 -19.86 -37.18 9.59
CA TYR A 801 -19.44 -38.54 9.88
C TYR A 801 -18.25 -38.96 9.01
N LYS A 802 -18.43 -39.00 7.68
CA LYS A 802 -17.35 -39.26 6.72
C LYS A 802 -17.38 -38.25 5.58
N LEU A 803 -16.20 -37.84 5.13
CA LEU A 803 -16.00 -36.97 3.97
C LEU A 803 -15.11 -37.70 2.96
N PHE A 804 -15.62 -37.85 1.75
CA PHE A 804 -14.91 -38.47 0.65
C PHE A 804 -14.52 -37.42 -0.39
N MET A 805 -13.34 -37.62 -0.98
CA MET A 805 -12.88 -36.99 -2.20
C MET A 805 -12.81 -38.07 -3.28
N LEU A 806 -13.49 -37.83 -4.40
CA LEU A 806 -13.42 -38.63 -5.61
C LEU A 806 -12.53 -37.86 -6.59
N LYS A 807 -11.44 -38.48 -7.03
CA LYS A 807 -10.55 -37.92 -8.07
C LYS A 807 -10.67 -38.75 -9.33
N LYS A 808 -10.98 -38.13 -10.46
CA LYS A 808 -10.99 -38.82 -11.76
C LYS A 808 -10.55 -37.89 -12.88
N ASN A 809 -9.57 -38.29 -13.67
CA ASN A 809 -9.02 -37.52 -14.80
C ASN A 809 -8.71 -36.05 -14.43
N GLY A 810 -8.15 -35.85 -13.24
CA GLY A 810 -7.79 -34.52 -12.72
C GLY A 810 -8.96 -33.67 -12.21
N TYR A 811 -10.20 -34.17 -12.19
CA TYR A 811 -11.35 -33.53 -11.56
C TYR A 811 -11.63 -34.10 -10.17
N TYR A 812 -12.22 -33.26 -9.30
CA TYR A 812 -12.51 -33.57 -7.90
C TYR A 812 -14.00 -33.40 -7.58
N MET A 813 -14.58 -34.40 -6.91
CA MET A 813 -15.91 -34.33 -6.33
C MET A 813 -15.84 -34.65 -4.83
N PHE A 814 -16.48 -33.83 -4.01
CA PHE A 814 -16.46 -33.99 -2.55
C PHE A 814 -17.83 -34.40 -2.03
N VAL A 815 -17.88 -35.49 -1.25
CA VAL A 815 -19.14 -36.12 -0.84
C VAL A 815 -19.12 -36.43 0.66
N LEU A 816 -20.14 -35.95 1.37
CA LEU A 816 -20.39 -36.36 2.75
C LEU A 816 -21.25 -37.62 2.78
N GLN A 817 -20.87 -38.56 3.63
CA GLN A 817 -21.70 -39.69 4.02
C GLN A 817 -22.22 -39.49 5.44
N THR A 818 -23.52 -39.71 5.62
CA THR A 818 -24.18 -39.68 6.92
C THR A 818 -24.19 -41.07 7.57
N GLN A 819 -24.45 -41.16 8.88
CA GLN A 819 -24.48 -42.44 9.61
C GLN A 819 -25.45 -43.48 9.02
N ASN A 820 -26.53 -43.05 8.35
CA ASN A 820 -27.50 -43.95 7.70
C ASN A 820 -27.17 -44.25 6.22
N GLY A 821 -25.93 -43.97 5.80
CA GLY A 821 -25.41 -44.24 4.46
C GLY A 821 -25.91 -43.30 3.36
N LYS A 822 -26.66 -42.22 3.68
CA LYS A 822 -27.05 -41.23 2.66
C LYS A 822 -25.85 -40.37 2.27
N LEU A 823 -25.69 -40.13 0.97
CA LEU A 823 -24.63 -39.32 0.38
C LEU A 823 -25.09 -37.88 0.07
N ARG A 824 -24.18 -36.92 0.17
CA ARG A 824 -24.43 -35.50 -0.11
C ARG A 824 -23.22 -34.87 -0.80
N ILE A 825 -23.40 -34.31 -2.00
CA ILE A 825 -22.35 -33.57 -2.70
C ILE A 825 -22.11 -32.20 -2.04
N LEU A 826 -20.85 -31.77 -1.99
CA LEU A 826 -20.42 -30.49 -1.47
C LEU A 826 -20.15 -29.46 -2.58
N ASN A 827 -20.68 -28.26 -2.37
CA ASN A 827 -20.34 -27.06 -3.11
C ASN A 827 -19.75 -26.04 -2.14
N GLY A 828 -18.45 -26.16 -1.87
CA GLY A 828 -17.82 -25.52 -0.71
C GLY A 828 -18.54 -25.93 0.59
N GLY A 829 -18.91 -24.94 1.40
CA GLY A 829 -19.67 -25.17 2.63
C GLY A 829 -21.09 -25.72 2.46
N THR A 830 -21.67 -25.67 1.26
CA THR A 830 -23.09 -26.00 1.00
C THR A 830 -23.23 -27.47 0.61
N ILE A 831 -24.31 -28.13 1.06
CA ILE A 831 -24.59 -29.55 0.78
C ILE A 831 -25.84 -29.72 -0.09
N LYS A 832 -25.85 -30.71 -0.98
CA LYS A 832 -27.03 -31.18 -1.70
C LYS A 832 -27.12 -32.70 -1.61
N CYS A 833 -28.32 -33.24 -1.38
CA CYS A 833 -28.52 -34.69 -1.33
C CYS A 833 -28.27 -35.35 -2.69
N LEU A 834 -27.63 -36.51 -2.66
CA LEU A 834 -27.47 -37.40 -3.79
C LEU A 834 -28.53 -38.50 -3.71
N GLU A 835 -29.05 -38.93 -4.86
CA GLU A 835 -30.18 -39.87 -4.94
C GLU A 835 -29.79 -41.29 -4.57
N ARG A 836 -28.59 -41.72 -4.97
CA ARG A 836 -28.06 -43.06 -4.71
C ARG A 836 -27.16 -43.03 -3.48
N LYS A 837 -27.11 -44.17 -2.77
CA LYS A 837 -26.25 -44.36 -1.59
C LYS A 837 -24.88 -44.96 -1.93
N ASP A 838 -24.77 -45.51 -3.13
CA ASP A 838 -23.55 -46.13 -3.64
C ASP A 838 -22.60 -45.03 -4.14
N ILE A 839 -21.38 -44.99 -3.60
CA ILE A 839 -20.37 -43.98 -3.95
C ILE A 839 -19.66 -44.33 -5.26
N ASP A 840 -19.53 -45.62 -5.57
CA ASP A 840 -18.86 -46.11 -6.78
C ASP A 840 -19.62 -45.69 -8.03
N TYR A 841 -20.96 -45.69 -7.96
CA TYR A 841 -21.82 -45.11 -9.01
C TYR A 841 -21.41 -43.69 -9.44
N TYR A 842 -21.07 -42.83 -8.46
CA TYR A 842 -20.69 -41.44 -8.73
C TYR A 842 -19.28 -41.36 -9.31
N PHE A 843 -18.35 -42.20 -8.84
CA PHE A 843 -17.00 -42.27 -9.36
C PHE A 843 -16.97 -42.80 -10.80
N ASP A 844 -17.68 -43.88 -11.10
CA ASP A 844 -17.70 -44.52 -12.42
C ASP A 844 -18.23 -43.58 -13.50
N ARG A 845 -19.24 -42.76 -13.18
CA ARG A 845 -19.88 -41.83 -14.13
C ARG A 845 -19.33 -40.41 -14.10
N MET A 846 -18.32 -40.11 -13.27
CA MET A 846 -17.82 -38.75 -13.07
C MET A 846 -17.39 -38.08 -14.39
N ASP A 847 -16.70 -38.79 -15.28
CA ASP A 847 -16.24 -38.26 -16.58
C ASP A 847 -17.41 -37.89 -17.51
N GLU A 848 -18.45 -38.73 -17.53
CA GLU A 848 -19.67 -38.50 -18.32
C GLU A 848 -20.35 -37.21 -17.87
N ILE A 849 -20.50 -37.02 -16.54
CA ILE A 849 -21.13 -35.83 -15.97
C ILE A 849 -20.28 -34.57 -16.18
N VAL A 850 -18.96 -34.67 -16.00
CA VAL A 850 -18.04 -33.56 -16.26
C VAL A 850 -18.15 -33.12 -17.72
N SER A 851 -18.10 -34.06 -18.67
CA SER A 851 -18.24 -33.77 -20.11
C SER A 851 -19.60 -33.14 -20.43
N TYR A 852 -20.68 -33.70 -19.88
CA TYR A 852 -22.05 -33.19 -20.08
C TYR A 852 -22.22 -31.73 -19.66
N ILE A 853 -21.60 -31.33 -18.54
CA ILE A 853 -21.66 -29.96 -18.04
C ILE A 853 -20.66 -29.06 -18.78
N LYS A 854 -19.43 -29.54 -19.00
CA LYS A 854 -18.31 -28.74 -19.51
C LYS A 854 -18.54 -28.27 -20.95
N ASN A 855 -19.05 -29.15 -21.82
CA ASN A 855 -19.21 -28.85 -23.25
C ASN A 855 -20.04 -27.57 -23.54
N PRO A 856 -21.29 -27.44 -23.05
CA PRO A 856 -22.05 -26.20 -23.24
C PRO A 856 -21.47 -25.02 -22.43
N LEU A 857 -20.84 -25.29 -21.28
CA LEU A 857 -20.30 -24.26 -20.41
C LEU A 857 -19.05 -23.57 -21.00
N ASP A 858 -18.23 -24.30 -21.75
CA ASP A 858 -17.04 -23.76 -22.41
C ASP A 858 -17.41 -22.78 -23.52
N GLU A 859 -18.43 -23.12 -24.32
CA GLU A 859 -18.99 -22.23 -25.34
C GLU A 859 -19.54 -20.95 -24.70
N PHE A 860 -20.35 -21.10 -23.64
CA PHE A 860 -20.87 -19.98 -22.87
C PHE A 860 -19.74 -19.12 -22.30
N SER A 861 -18.76 -19.74 -21.63
CA SER A 861 -17.63 -19.05 -21.01
C SER A 861 -16.80 -18.27 -22.04
N THR A 862 -16.59 -18.83 -23.23
CA THR A 862 -15.86 -18.16 -24.31
C THR A 862 -16.56 -16.87 -24.73
N TYR A 863 -17.89 -16.91 -24.85
CA TYR A 863 -18.68 -15.73 -25.16
C TYR A 863 -18.64 -14.67 -24.04
N GLN A 864 -18.72 -15.10 -22.78
CA GLN A 864 -18.57 -14.19 -21.64
C GLN A 864 -17.20 -13.49 -21.64
N THR A 865 -16.12 -14.23 -21.93
CA THR A 865 -14.76 -13.67 -22.02
C THR A 865 -14.65 -12.63 -23.13
N GLN A 866 -15.31 -12.83 -24.29
CA GLN A 866 -15.35 -11.82 -25.35
C GLN A 866 -16.02 -10.53 -24.88
N ILE A 867 -17.15 -10.63 -24.18
CA ILE A 867 -17.86 -9.47 -23.61
C ILE A 867 -17.01 -8.78 -22.52
N SER A 868 -16.39 -9.55 -21.62
CA SER A 868 -15.48 -9.01 -20.60
C SER A 868 -14.35 -8.20 -21.24
N LYS A 869 -13.67 -8.76 -22.27
CA LYS A 869 -12.62 -8.06 -23.01
C LYS A 869 -13.13 -6.77 -23.65
N ALA A 870 -14.34 -6.77 -24.21
CA ALA A 870 -14.95 -5.57 -24.79
C ALA A 870 -15.23 -4.48 -23.74
N ILE A 871 -15.80 -4.85 -22.58
CA ILE A 871 -16.03 -3.90 -21.48
C ILE A 871 -14.72 -3.33 -20.94
N LYS A 872 -13.69 -4.16 -20.79
CA LYS A 872 -12.35 -3.71 -20.37
C LYS A 872 -11.72 -2.76 -21.36
N ALA A 873 -11.84 -3.03 -22.66
CA ALA A 873 -11.35 -2.16 -23.72
C ALA A 873 -12.01 -0.76 -23.68
N LEU A 874 -13.22 -0.64 -23.13
CA LEU A 874 -13.90 0.64 -22.90
C LEU A 874 -13.39 1.38 -21.66
N GLY A 875 -12.71 0.69 -20.74
CA GLY A 875 -12.28 1.18 -19.43
C GLY A 875 -13.15 0.69 -18.26
N GLY A 876 -14.01 -0.31 -18.48
CA GLY A 876 -14.86 -0.92 -17.44
C GLY A 876 -14.18 -2.09 -16.74
N SER A 877 -14.86 -2.67 -15.74
CA SER A 877 -14.33 -3.78 -14.92
C SER A 877 -14.20 -5.09 -15.72
N GLY A 878 -15.26 -5.50 -16.42
CA GLY A 878 -15.35 -6.77 -17.14
C GLY A 878 -15.45 -8.02 -16.26
N THR A 879 -15.63 -7.87 -14.94
CA THR A 879 -15.63 -9.01 -13.99
C THR A 879 -16.78 -9.97 -14.30
N ILE A 880 -16.47 -11.26 -14.50
CA ILE A 880 -17.46 -12.30 -14.75
C ILE A 880 -17.87 -12.97 -13.42
N HIS A 881 -19.18 -13.06 -13.16
CA HIS A 881 -19.71 -13.74 -11.99
C HIS A 881 -20.99 -14.53 -12.31
N GLY A 882 -20.84 -15.84 -12.57
CA GLY A 882 -21.96 -16.66 -13.04
C GLY A 882 -22.33 -16.25 -14.46
N SER A 883 -23.57 -15.79 -14.65
CA SER A 883 -24.09 -15.28 -15.93
C SER A 883 -24.00 -13.74 -16.07
N ILE A 884 -23.30 -13.05 -15.18
CA ILE A 884 -23.26 -11.58 -15.15
C ILE A 884 -21.82 -11.11 -15.45
N VAL A 885 -21.69 -10.03 -16.24
CA VAL A 885 -20.43 -9.32 -16.49
C VAL A 885 -20.57 -7.88 -16.01
N ASP A 886 -19.71 -7.46 -15.10
CA ASP A 886 -19.77 -6.13 -14.48
C ASP A 886 -19.12 -5.07 -15.38
N ILE A 887 -19.80 -3.94 -15.58
CA ILE A 887 -19.24 -2.74 -16.21
C ILE A 887 -18.56 -1.89 -15.14
N ASP A 888 -19.28 -1.63 -14.05
CA ASP A 888 -18.80 -1.01 -12.83
C ASP A 888 -19.56 -1.60 -11.62
N PHE A 889 -19.51 -0.93 -10.47
CA PHE A 889 -20.15 -1.41 -9.24
C PHE A 889 -21.69 -1.48 -9.32
N PHE A 890 -22.33 -0.66 -10.15
CA PHE A 890 -23.80 -0.58 -10.24
C PHE A 890 -24.37 -0.99 -11.61
N ASN A 891 -23.53 -1.05 -12.64
CA ASN A 891 -23.93 -1.30 -14.02
C ASN A 891 -23.39 -2.65 -14.49
N HIS A 892 -24.28 -3.48 -15.05
CA HIS A 892 -24.00 -4.89 -15.32
C HIS A 892 -24.62 -5.35 -16.65
N LEU A 893 -24.06 -6.42 -17.20
CA LEU A 893 -24.62 -7.16 -18.33
C LEU A 893 -24.98 -8.59 -17.88
N TYR A 894 -26.26 -8.94 -17.89
CA TYR A 894 -26.68 -10.33 -17.74
C TYR A 894 -26.64 -11.03 -19.11
N ILE A 895 -26.01 -12.20 -19.19
CA ILE A 895 -25.93 -13.02 -20.40
C ILE A 895 -26.73 -14.30 -20.13
N ASN A 896 -27.78 -14.51 -20.91
CA ASN A 896 -28.59 -15.71 -20.78
C ASN A 896 -27.79 -16.96 -21.24
N PRO A 897 -27.63 -17.99 -20.39
CA PRO A 897 -26.82 -19.17 -20.72
C PRO A 897 -27.45 -20.10 -21.76
N ILE A 898 -28.70 -19.87 -22.17
CA ILE A 898 -29.40 -20.72 -23.15
C ILE A 898 -29.29 -20.14 -24.57
N ASP A 899 -29.59 -18.85 -24.73
CA ASP A 899 -29.70 -18.19 -26.04
C ASP A 899 -28.66 -17.08 -26.26
N PHE A 900 -27.75 -16.87 -25.29
CA PHE A 900 -26.67 -15.89 -25.35
C PHE A 900 -27.14 -14.42 -25.46
N THR A 901 -28.42 -14.15 -25.17
CA THR A 901 -28.95 -12.78 -25.16
C THR A 901 -28.33 -11.94 -24.03
N ILE A 902 -27.99 -10.69 -24.36
CA ILE A 902 -27.44 -9.72 -23.41
C ILE A 902 -28.58 -8.83 -22.90
N THR A 903 -28.73 -8.75 -21.58
CA THR A 903 -29.66 -7.87 -20.88
C THR A 903 -28.87 -6.88 -20.02
N PRO A 904 -28.66 -5.64 -20.48
CA PRO A 904 -27.98 -4.59 -19.73
C PRO A 904 -28.90 -4.04 -18.63
N TYR A 905 -28.37 -3.87 -17.42
CA TYR A 905 -29.14 -3.33 -16.30
C TYR A 905 -28.29 -2.57 -15.27
N TYR A 906 -28.94 -1.65 -14.57
CA TYR A 906 -28.43 -0.97 -13.38
C TYR A 906 -29.10 -1.53 -12.12
N ALA A 907 -28.34 -1.73 -11.05
CA ALA A 907 -28.85 -2.25 -9.79
C ALA A 907 -28.09 -1.70 -8.57
N VAL A 908 -28.83 -1.34 -7.52
CA VAL A 908 -28.28 -1.05 -6.19
C VAL A 908 -28.45 -2.22 -5.21
N ASP A 909 -29.38 -3.12 -5.54
CA ASP A 909 -29.68 -4.34 -4.78
C ASP A 909 -30.21 -5.44 -5.73
N ILE A 910 -30.31 -6.68 -5.22
CA ILE A 910 -30.72 -7.82 -6.05
C ILE A 910 -32.19 -7.79 -6.49
N VAL A 911 -33.04 -6.96 -5.89
CA VAL A 911 -34.46 -6.84 -6.19
C VAL A 911 -34.70 -5.71 -7.19
N ARG A 912 -34.21 -4.50 -6.93
CA ARG A 912 -34.50 -3.32 -7.76
C ARG A 912 -33.49 -3.19 -8.90
N LYS A 913 -33.92 -3.56 -10.11
CA LYS A 913 -33.13 -3.43 -11.33
C LYS A 913 -33.81 -2.53 -12.35
N ILE A 914 -33.02 -1.77 -13.07
CA ILE A 914 -33.44 -0.95 -14.19
C ILE A 914 -32.83 -1.55 -15.44
N VAL A 915 -33.65 -2.12 -16.33
CA VAL A 915 -33.22 -2.80 -17.55
C VAL A 915 -33.28 -1.82 -18.73
N PHE A 916 -32.24 -1.83 -19.55
CA PHE A 916 -32.10 -0.99 -20.75
C PHE A 916 -32.31 -1.81 -22.02
N SER A 917 -32.67 -1.16 -23.14
CA SER A 917 -32.91 -1.86 -24.39
C SER A 917 -31.64 -2.48 -24.96
N ASP A 918 -30.51 -1.80 -24.80
CA ASP A 918 -29.19 -2.25 -25.23
C ASP A 918 -28.04 -1.62 -24.42
N THR A 919 -26.83 -2.14 -24.63
CA THR A 919 -25.63 -1.72 -23.92
C THR A 919 -25.32 -0.24 -24.19
N GLN A 920 -25.65 0.26 -25.39
CA GLN A 920 -25.40 1.64 -25.78
C GLN A 920 -26.24 2.60 -24.94
N GLU A 921 -27.53 2.30 -24.75
CA GLU A 921 -28.45 3.10 -23.94
C GLU A 921 -28.01 3.15 -22.48
N LEU A 922 -27.64 1.99 -21.90
CA LEU A 922 -27.10 1.92 -20.54
C LEU A 922 -25.84 2.78 -20.40
N LEU A 923 -24.86 2.62 -21.30
CA LEU A 923 -23.62 3.39 -21.23
C LEU A 923 -23.88 4.89 -21.37
N LYS A 924 -24.74 5.29 -22.31
CA LYS A 924 -25.11 6.70 -22.52
C LYS A 924 -25.77 7.31 -21.29
N SER A 925 -26.66 6.58 -20.62
CA SER A 925 -27.41 7.04 -19.46
C SER A 925 -26.55 7.08 -18.19
N ASN A 926 -25.83 5.98 -17.90
CA ASN A 926 -25.25 5.75 -16.59
C ASN A 926 -23.72 5.79 -16.57
N CYS A 927 -23.07 5.63 -17.72
CA CYS A 927 -21.61 5.57 -17.83
C CYS A 927 -21.06 6.51 -18.94
N PRO A 928 -21.27 7.84 -18.87
CA PRO A 928 -20.99 8.74 -20.00
C PRO A 928 -19.53 8.75 -20.49
N VAL A 929 -18.59 8.47 -19.58
CA VAL A 929 -17.15 8.35 -19.91
C VAL A 929 -16.91 7.11 -20.78
N LEU A 930 -17.41 5.95 -20.36
CA LEU A 930 -17.34 4.68 -21.11
C LEU A 930 -18.08 4.78 -22.45
N TYR A 931 -19.19 5.51 -22.49
CA TYR A 931 -19.93 5.77 -23.72
C TYR A 931 -19.13 6.52 -24.78
N LYS A 932 -18.33 7.53 -24.39
CA LYS A 932 -17.43 8.23 -25.32
C LYS A 932 -16.40 7.28 -25.92
N ASN A 933 -15.84 6.37 -25.12
CA ASN A 933 -14.88 5.38 -25.60
C ASN A 933 -15.55 4.37 -26.54
N TYR A 934 -16.79 4.00 -26.24
CA TYR A 934 -17.60 3.13 -27.09
C TYR A 934 -17.81 3.73 -28.48
N LEU A 935 -18.21 5.00 -28.57
CA LEU A 935 -18.38 5.70 -29.85
C LEU A 935 -17.08 5.71 -30.67
N LYS A 936 -15.96 6.11 -30.06
CA LYS A 936 -14.64 6.12 -30.71
C LYS A 936 -14.25 4.75 -31.29
N GLN A 937 -14.48 3.69 -30.53
CA GLN A 937 -14.11 2.33 -30.96
C GLN A 937 -15.07 1.75 -32.01
N THR A 938 -16.34 2.15 -31.99
CA THR A 938 -17.29 1.81 -33.06
C THR A 938 -16.96 2.51 -34.38
N GLU A 939 -16.54 3.78 -34.34
CA GLU A 939 -16.08 4.53 -35.52
C GLU A 939 -14.83 3.88 -36.13
N ASN A 940 -13.90 3.42 -35.30
CA ASN A 940 -12.69 2.70 -35.71
C ASN A 940 -12.92 1.25 -36.16
N LYS A 941 -14.18 0.77 -36.22
CA LYS A 941 -14.55 -0.61 -36.58
C LYS A 941 -13.79 -1.68 -35.78
N SER A 942 -13.56 -1.43 -34.49
CA SER A 942 -12.87 -2.39 -33.62
C SER A 942 -13.63 -3.72 -33.57
N PRO A 943 -13.02 -4.86 -33.96
CA PRO A 943 -13.69 -6.15 -33.93
C PRO A 943 -14.07 -6.57 -32.50
N VAL A 944 -13.38 -6.05 -31.49
CA VAL A 944 -13.59 -6.35 -30.07
C VAL A 944 -14.98 -5.89 -29.58
N ILE A 945 -15.47 -4.74 -30.03
CA ILE A 945 -16.76 -4.17 -29.57
C ILE A 945 -17.97 -4.71 -30.33
N SER A 946 -17.75 -5.38 -31.46
CA SER A 946 -18.83 -5.96 -32.27
C SER A 946 -19.74 -6.92 -31.50
N CYS A 947 -19.21 -7.60 -30.47
CA CYS A 947 -19.97 -8.50 -29.61
C CYS A 947 -21.04 -7.79 -28.75
N LEU A 948 -20.83 -6.49 -28.44
CA LEU A 948 -21.76 -5.66 -27.67
C LEU A 948 -22.90 -5.07 -28.54
N LEU A 949 -22.82 -5.20 -29.87
CA LEU A 949 -23.81 -4.71 -30.84
C LEU A 949 -24.96 -5.71 -31.10
N LYS A 950 -24.94 -6.90 -30.48
CA LYS A 950 -26.03 -7.88 -30.64
C LYS A 950 -27.30 -7.33 -29.98
N LYS A 951 -28.40 -7.26 -30.77
CA LYS A 951 -29.69 -6.67 -30.40
C LYS A 951 -30.15 -7.14 -29.01
N GLY A 952 -30.30 -6.19 -28.09
CA GLY A 952 -31.12 -6.38 -26.89
C GLY A 952 -32.62 -6.33 -27.21
N ARG A 953 -33.46 -6.36 -26.18
CA ARG A 953 -34.93 -6.44 -26.33
C ARG A 953 -35.45 -5.26 -27.15
N THR A 954 -36.40 -5.52 -28.06
CA THR A 954 -36.98 -4.56 -29.01
C THR A 954 -37.88 -3.48 -28.39
N ASP A 955 -38.12 -3.51 -27.08
CA ASP A 955 -38.92 -2.50 -26.38
C ASP A 955 -38.04 -1.33 -25.93
N SER A 956 -38.32 -0.15 -26.48
CA SER A 956 -37.50 1.06 -26.41
C SER A 956 -37.61 1.86 -25.10
N ASN A 957 -38.03 1.24 -23.99
CA ASN A 957 -38.22 1.95 -22.72
C ASN A 957 -37.47 1.26 -21.59
N MET A 958 -36.82 2.07 -20.75
CA MET A 958 -36.24 1.65 -19.48
C MET A 958 -37.30 0.97 -18.60
N GLN A 959 -37.10 -0.31 -18.25
CA GLN A 959 -38.09 -1.09 -17.49
C GLN A 959 -37.60 -1.41 -16.07
N LEU A 960 -38.45 -1.18 -15.07
CA LEU A 960 -38.22 -1.66 -13.71
C LEU A 960 -38.42 -3.18 -13.65
N TYR A 961 -37.38 -3.91 -13.25
CA TYR A 961 -37.39 -5.37 -13.14
C TYR A 961 -37.17 -5.81 -11.69
N LEU A 962 -38.21 -6.39 -11.08
CA LEU A 962 -38.23 -6.71 -9.64
C LEU A 962 -37.93 -8.19 -9.30
N ASP A 963 -37.94 -9.10 -10.27
CA ASP A 963 -37.66 -10.52 -10.02
C ASP A 963 -36.16 -10.75 -9.76
N THR A 964 -35.83 -11.85 -9.08
CA THR A 964 -34.48 -12.28 -8.70
C THR A 964 -34.01 -13.54 -9.46
N ASP A 965 -34.81 -14.02 -10.41
CA ASP A 965 -34.58 -15.19 -11.25
C ASP A 965 -33.23 -15.19 -11.97
N ILE A 966 -32.79 -14.06 -12.55
CA ILE A 966 -31.47 -13.94 -13.21
C ILE A 966 -30.32 -14.27 -12.24
N TYR A 967 -30.47 -13.92 -10.96
CA TYR A 967 -29.49 -14.26 -9.92
C TYR A 967 -29.59 -15.72 -9.46
N LYS A 968 -30.74 -16.38 -9.63
CA LYS A 968 -30.87 -17.82 -9.39
C LYS A 968 -30.17 -18.60 -10.50
N ALA A 969 -30.47 -18.26 -11.76
CA ALA A 969 -29.80 -18.85 -12.92
C ALA A 969 -28.28 -18.62 -12.89
N SER A 970 -27.85 -17.38 -12.66
CA SER A 970 -26.43 -17.02 -12.52
C SER A 970 -25.74 -17.81 -11.40
N ARG A 971 -26.42 -18.03 -10.27
CA ARG A 971 -25.90 -18.86 -9.17
C ARG A 971 -25.70 -20.32 -9.57
N GLU A 972 -26.58 -20.92 -10.38
CA GLU A 972 -26.37 -22.30 -10.86
C GLU A 972 -25.19 -22.37 -11.84
N ILE A 973 -25.08 -21.42 -12.79
CA ILE A 973 -23.93 -21.33 -13.70
C ILE A 973 -22.64 -21.17 -12.91
N LYS A 974 -22.61 -20.33 -11.88
CA LYS A 974 -21.43 -20.17 -11.02
C LYS A 974 -20.99 -21.46 -10.33
N LYS A 975 -21.92 -22.37 -9.99
CA LYS A 975 -21.56 -23.69 -9.44
C LYS A 975 -20.89 -24.56 -10.51
N MET A 976 -21.41 -24.55 -11.73
CA MET A 976 -20.85 -25.30 -12.87
C MET A 976 -19.47 -24.75 -13.27
N GLN A 977 -19.28 -23.42 -13.24
CA GLN A 977 -18.01 -22.76 -13.54
C GLN A 977 -16.84 -23.17 -12.64
N LYS A 978 -17.09 -23.81 -11.48
CA LYS A 978 -16.03 -24.41 -10.65
C LYS A 978 -15.28 -25.56 -11.34
N LEU A 979 -15.81 -26.10 -12.44
CA LEU A 979 -15.07 -27.03 -13.30
C LEU A 979 -13.79 -26.40 -13.87
N LYS A 980 -13.71 -25.07 -14.02
CA LYS A 980 -12.48 -24.37 -14.39
C LYS A 980 -11.36 -24.53 -13.34
N SER A 981 -11.72 -24.78 -12.09
CA SER A 981 -10.80 -25.11 -11.00
C SER A 981 -10.75 -26.62 -10.71
N ASN A 982 -11.20 -27.43 -11.67
CA ASN A 982 -11.28 -28.89 -11.60
C ASN A 982 -12.27 -29.43 -10.54
N ILE A 983 -13.27 -28.67 -10.12
CA ILE A 983 -14.21 -29.08 -9.05
C ILE A 983 -15.60 -29.36 -9.61
N LEU A 984 -16.05 -30.61 -9.54
CA LEU A 984 -17.44 -31.00 -9.77
C LEU A 984 -18.26 -30.76 -8.49
N SER A 985 -18.95 -29.62 -8.44
CA SER A 985 -19.72 -29.18 -7.26
C SER A 985 -21.23 -29.43 -7.37
N ILE A 986 -21.70 -29.93 -8.51
CA ILE A 986 -23.10 -30.24 -8.80
C ILE A 986 -23.18 -31.53 -9.61
N TRP A 987 -24.18 -32.36 -9.30
CA TRP A 987 -24.47 -33.59 -10.04
C TRP A 987 -25.72 -33.38 -10.89
N ILE A 988 -25.60 -33.55 -12.21
CA ILE A 988 -26.69 -33.38 -13.19
C ILE A 988 -26.64 -34.55 -14.16
N GLU A 989 -27.62 -35.43 -14.08
CA GLU A 989 -27.74 -36.59 -14.96
C GLU A 989 -28.14 -36.14 -16.38
N PRO A 990 -27.50 -36.68 -17.45
CA PRO A 990 -27.91 -36.40 -18.82
C PRO A 990 -29.36 -36.86 -19.04
N THR A 991 -30.25 -35.93 -19.34
CA THR A 991 -31.60 -36.30 -19.80
C THR A 991 -31.51 -36.88 -21.20
N ILE A 992 -31.62 -38.22 -21.31
CA ILE A 992 -31.96 -38.88 -22.57
C ILE A 992 -33.37 -38.39 -22.92
N LYS A 993 -33.48 -37.44 -23.84
CA LYS A 993 -34.72 -37.29 -24.60
C LYS A 993 -34.89 -38.60 -25.35
N LYS A 994 -35.76 -39.49 -24.87
CA LYS A 994 -36.40 -40.47 -25.73
C LYS A 994 -37.08 -39.64 -26.82
N LEU A 995 -36.45 -39.58 -28.00
CA LEU A 995 -37.16 -39.30 -29.23
C LEU A 995 -38.16 -40.45 -29.34
N ASN A 996 -39.39 -40.21 -28.91
CA ASN A 996 -40.48 -41.10 -29.26
C ASN A 996 -40.61 -41.01 -30.79
N GLU A 997 -40.59 -42.19 -31.39
CA GLU A 997 -40.73 -42.49 -32.81
C GLU A 997 -41.95 -41.82 -33.46
#